data_AF-A0A100I4H2-F1
#
_entry.id   AF-A0A100I4H2-F1
#
_cell.length_a   1.000
_cell.length_b   1.000
_cell.length_c   1.000
_cell.angle_alpha   90.00
_cell.angle_beta   90.00
_cell.angle_gamma   90.00
#
_symmetry.space_group_name_H-M   'P 1'
#
loop_
_entity.id
_entity.type
_entity.pdbx_description
1 polymer ?
#
loop_
_entity_poly.entity_id
_entity_poly.type
_entity_poly.pdbx_seq_one_letter_code
_entity_poly.pdbx_strand_id
1 'polypeptide(L)'
;MTFTPGVGPDGTAPPNSSDVHVIIVGLGVAGLTAAIECYRKGHRVTLLERSPVVKGVEGDGITIGANGSRVTAKWGDGAVHERMLPFRFIIEKIKVIEYTGYDLGEFELRGYNRGDGYTLNRGTLVTVMYEHARELGIDIRLNSPVTDYWETDHEAGVVVHGERIAADCVLCAEGVHSKGREKITGEKIVSWETGWSAFRGCLNTDAVAADPATRWALENAGEYDQTVGWVSDDIHFALWRGRKGKELFWYCTHENEYAAEEGWDGSTDVVENVLDTIKDWPVRPQLEPLIRKGKGGWYVDQKLVTREPMQTWLSPRRRMMVIGDASHAALPSSGQGASQAIEDGAVLAIALELSGKQDVPLALSVGMAIRHARASVIQRGAPLVLKSMMKTTCKDLRKDLSGVTPPHPSWIFDHDCQEYTYCEFAKAANSILTGQPYQPTNVPADGVYRLEYNSRTQQQSRFTKTFECAAFAKSVQINLNNNLGNLLPIMYEEMEYALDQELGSSHEWRPLHPLPTLLRIIALVSGRINIGLPLSRSPTWLTLYTKYPLTMMSSISSLMKYPAVLRPLAQHFIPSLRELDSIRNEITTLLTPEYEAILSGKSNQNTMVRWIWDNCEEHERTITYQSHVQAMMSIGTVLANAAAAAQCLVDLAEHGEEMVPLLRGEFERVVVTGGDGDGNGISKQALSSLSMMDSFLKESQRVRPPGAVTFERKVLEPFILPDGTQLKAGEHIAAPAFHVGWDPEYIENPEVFDGLRFHRLRSQGGLSATSTGKYHYVSVNETSLHFGYGRNACPGRWFTAFQIKLFLGLLLVKYDVASGGTLGKGGEGEGEGEDSVWIRRRKSGDDGTI
;
A
#
# COMPACT_ATOMS: atom_id res chain seq x y z
N MET A 1 8.31 34.60 -9.32
CA MET A 1 8.69 33.82 -10.51
C MET A 1 7.42 33.51 -11.27
N THR A 2 7.32 33.98 -12.51
CA THR A 2 6.21 33.67 -13.41
C THR A 2 6.52 32.35 -14.09
N PHE A 3 5.91 31.25 -13.61
CA PHE A 3 6.01 29.94 -14.24
C PHE A 3 5.19 29.97 -15.54
N THR A 4 5.82 29.61 -16.66
CA THR A 4 5.12 29.45 -17.94
C THR A 4 4.09 28.32 -17.78
N PRO A 5 2.84 28.44 -18.29
CA PRO A 5 1.86 27.37 -18.15
C PRO A 5 2.33 26.13 -18.93
N GLY A 6 2.67 25.07 -18.19
CA GLY A 6 2.91 23.75 -18.77
C GLY A 6 1.61 23.12 -19.26
N VAL A 7 1.72 22.16 -20.17
CA VAL A 7 0.59 21.43 -20.78
C VAL A 7 -0.10 20.43 -19.81
N GLY A 8 0.26 20.47 -18.53
CA GLY A 8 -0.24 19.59 -17.48
C GLY A 8 0.33 18.16 -17.55
N PRO A 9 -0.09 17.28 -16.62
CA PRO A 9 0.41 15.90 -16.49
C PRO A 9 0.24 15.04 -17.75
N ASP A 10 -0.79 15.31 -18.56
CA ASP A 10 -1.18 14.48 -19.70
C ASP A 10 -0.93 15.13 -21.06
N GLY A 11 -0.51 16.41 -21.10
CA GLY A 11 -0.43 17.15 -22.34
C GLY A 11 0.94 17.08 -23.05
N THR A 12 0.85 17.05 -24.39
CA THR A 12 1.99 17.17 -25.31
C THR A 12 2.09 18.63 -25.78
N ALA A 13 3.25 19.26 -25.59
CA ALA A 13 3.51 20.62 -26.05
C ALA A 13 3.88 20.62 -27.55
N PRO A 14 3.67 21.74 -28.27
CA PRO A 14 4.17 21.86 -29.64
C PRO A 14 5.69 21.61 -29.69
N PRO A 15 6.22 20.89 -30.70
CA PRO A 15 7.64 20.59 -30.78
C PRO A 15 8.50 21.87 -30.76
N ASN A 16 9.58 21.85 -29.96
CA ASN A 16 10.49 22.99 -29.76
C ASN A 16 9.87 24.27 -29.16
N SER A 17 8.68 24.21 -28.54
CA SER A 17 7.99 25.39 -27.97
C SER A 17 8.63 25.97 -26.70
N SER A 18 9.47 25.21 -26.00
CA SER A 18 10.07 25.63 -24.72
C SER A 18 11.38 26.41 -24.87
N ASP A 19 11.95 26.47 -26.08
CA ASP A 19 13.29 26.99 -26.40
C ASP A 19 14.48 26.29 -25.69
N VAL A 20 14.23 25.27 -24.86
CA VAL A 20 15.27 24.47 -24.20
C VAL A 20 15.83 23.44 -25.16
N HIS A 21 17.15 23.44 -25.36
CA HIS A 21 17.88 22.40 -26.09
C HIS A 21 18.57 21.45 -25.13
N VAL A 22 18.27 20.15 -25.27
CA VAL A 22 18.83 19.07 -24.46
C VAL A 22 19.65 18.13 -25.35
N ILE A 23 20.90 17.88 -24.97
CA ILE A 23 21.70 16.78 -25.54
C ILE A 23 21.57 15.57 -24.64
N ILE A 24 21.31 14.40 -25.22
CA ILE A 24 21.20 13.12 -24.51
C ILE A 24 22.28 12.19 -25.06
N VAL A 25 23.08 11.59 -24.16
CA VAL A 25 24.17 10.67 -24.55
C VAL A 25 23.81 9.24 -24.15
N GLY A 26 23.57 8.38 -25.15
CA GLY A 26 23.23 6.97 -25.00
C GLY A 26 21.77 6.65 -25.37
N LEU A 27 21.57 5.60 -26.17
CA LEU A 27 20.26 5.12 -26.66
C LEU A 27 19.72 3.96 -25.82
N GLY A 28 20.00 3.95 -24.51
CA GLY A 28 19.38 3.02 -23.58
C GLY A 28 17.93 3.40 -23.25
N VAL A 29 17.29 2.62 -22.36
CA VAL A 29 15.95 2.93 -21.84
C VAL A 29 15.90 4.35 -21.26
N ALA A 30 16.89 4.73 -20.44
CA ALA A 30 16.98 6.06 -19.85
C ALA A 30 17.04 7.18 -20.92
N GLY A 31 17.91 7.03 -21.91
CA GLY A 31 18.12 8.05 -22.94
C GLY A 31 16.95 8.20 -23.89
N LEU A 32 16.33 7.10 -24.31
CA LEU A 32 15.12 7.13 -25.14
C LEU A 32 13.92 7.71 -24.38
N THR A 33 13.73 7.34 -23.10
CA THR A 33 12.68 7.95 -22.27
C THR A 33 12.91 9.45 -22.12
N ALA A 34 14.13 9.88 -21.78
CA ALA A 34 14.45 11.29 -21.64
C ALA A 34 14.22 12.04 -22.97
N ALA A 35 14.56 11.44 -24.11
CA ALA A 35 14.35 12.06 -25.41
C ALA A 35 12.87 12.24 -25.75
N ILE A 36 12.07 11.19 -25.57
CA ILE A 36 10.63 11.20 -25.85
C ILE A 36 9.93 12.17 -24.90
N GLU A 37 10.18 12.09 -23.59
CA GLU A 37 9.52 12.97 -22.61
C GLU A 37 9.96 14.43 -22.78
N CYS A 38 11.25 14.72 -23.02
CA CYS A 38 11.69 16.08 -23.31
C CYS A 38 11.04 16.65 -24.58
N TYR A 39 10.95 15.85 -25.65
CA TYR A 39 10.24 16.25 -26.85
C TYR A 39 8.75 16.53 -26.57
N ARG A 40 8.08 15.66 -25.80
CA ARG A 40 6.67 15.84 -25.42
C ARG A 40 6.43 17.09 -24.59
N LYS A 41 7.44 17.57 -23.85
CA LYS A 41 7.40 18.85 -23.12
C LYS A 41 7.91 20.04 -23.93
N GLY A 42 8.05 19.88 -25.24
CA GLY A 42 8.37 20.96 -26.18
C GLY A 42 9.85 21.34 -26.20
N HIS A 43 10.74 20.50 -25.68
CA HIS A 43 12.18 20.72 -25.77
C HIS A 43 12.73 20.29 -27.13
N ARG A 44 13.77 20.99 -27.58
CA ARG A 44 14.60 20.53 -28.69
C ARG A 44 15.55 19.45 -28.18
N VAL A 45 15.58 18.30 -28.83
CA VAL A 45 16.38 17.16 -28.36
C VAL A 45 17.35 16.70 -29.44
N THR A 46 18.62 16.51 -29.06
CA THR A 46 19.63 15.79 -29.84
C THR A 46 20.08 14.56 -29.06
N LEU A 47 19.85 13.36 -29.57
CA LEU A 47 20.28 12.11 -28.95
C LEU A 47 21.49 11.54 -29.71
N LEU A 48 22.55 11.22 -28.97
CA LEU A 48 23.82 10.72 -29.51
C LEU A 48 24.06 9.27 -29.06
N GLU A 49 24.35 8.39 -30.00
CA GLU A 49 24.64 6.98 -29.73
C GLU A 49 25.94 6.57 -30.42
N ARG A 50 26.84 5.91 -29.66
CA ARG A 50 28.13 5.45 -30.17
C ARG A 50 27.98 4.32 -31.19
N SER A 51 26.97 3.47 -31.04
CA SER A 51 26.75 2.34 -31.94
C SER A 51 26.28 2.83 -33.32
N PRO A 52 26.80 2.26 -34.42
CA PRO A 52 26.35 2.61 -35.77
C PRO A 52 24.95 2.06 -36.09
N VAL A 53 24.47 1.09 -35.33
CA VAL A 53 23.17 0.43 -35.53
C VAL A 53 22.46 0.24 -34.21
N VAL A 54 21.13 0.32 -34.22
CA VAL A 54 20.32 -0.13 -33.08
C VAL A 54 20.35 -1.67 -33.15
N LYS A 55 21.01 -2.31 -32.18
CA LYS A 55 21.03 -3.78 -32.09
C LYS A 55 19.58 -4.28 -32.03
N GLY A 56 19.24 -5.26 -32.88
CA GLY A 56 17.88 -5.78 -33.05
C GLY A 56 17.42 -6.66 -31.88
N VAL A 57 16.50 -7.60 -32.14
CA VAL A 57 15.89 -8.53 -31.14
C VAL A 57 16.88 -9.62 -30.68
N GLU A 58 18.01 -9.18 -30.14
CA GLU A 58 19.04 -10.00 -29.53
C GLU A 58 19.21 -9.56 -28.07
N GLY A 59 19.27 -10.53 -27.16
CA GLY A 59 19.43 -10.30 -25.73
C GLY A 59 18.34 -10.93 -24.88
N ASP A 60 18.34 -10.55 -23.61
CA ASP A 60 17.54 -11.13 -22.54
C ASP A 60 16.16 -10.46 -22.36
N GLY A 61 15.28 -11.09 -21.59
CA GLY A 61 14.06 -10.48 -21.08
C GLY A 61 14.34 -9.28 -20.17
N ILE A 62 13.48 -8.29 -20.25
CA ILE A 62 13.44 -7.15 -19.34
C ILE A 62 12.02 -6.95 -18.86
N THR A 63 11.88 -6.51 -17.63
CA THR A 63 10.59 -6.27 -17.01
C THR A 63 10.45 -4.79 -16.64
N ILE A 64 9.33 -4.19 -17.03
CA ILE A 64 8.92 -2.83 -16.66
C ILE A 64 7.76 -2.92 -15.69
N GLY A 65 7.99 -2.47 -14.45
CA GLY A 65 6.98 -2.38 -13.40
C GLY A 65 5.95 -1.28 -13.64
N ALA A 66 4.83 -1.35 -12.90
CA ALA A 66 3.69 -0.44 -13.04
C ALA A 66 4.01 1.06 -13.00
N ASN A 67 4.99 1.45 -12.18
CA ASN A 67 5.52 2.80 -12.12
C ASN A 67 6.13 3.27 -13.45
N GLY A 68 6.89 2.41 -14.14
CA GLY A 68 7.48 2.73 -15.44
C GLY A 68 6.48 2.61 -16.59
N SER A 69 5.63 1.58 -16.56
CA SER A 69 4.65 1.34 -17.62
C SER A 69 3.65 2.49 -17.73
N ARG A 70 3.23 3.07 -16.58
CA ARG A 70 2.33 4.25 -16.50
C ARG A 70 2.86 5.45 -17.28
N VAL A 71 4.17 5.70 -17.25
CA VAL A 71 4.80 6.76 -18.04
C VAL A 71 4.71 6.42 -19.54
N THR A 72 5.18 5.22 -19.91
CA THR A 72 5.21 4.81 -21.33
C THR A 72 3.83 4.68 -21.96
N ALA A 73 2.80 4.42 -21.16
CA ALA A 73 1.41 4.31 -21.60
C ALA A 73 0.86 5.64 -22.14
N LYS A 74 1.46 6.78 -21.77
CA LYS A 74 1.05 8.10 -22.26
C LYS A 74 1.67 8.45 -23.62
N TRP A 75 2.59 7.65 -24.16
CA TRP A 75 3.29 7.98 -25.41
C TRP A 75 2.43 7.72 -26.65
N GLY A 76 2.26 8.77 -27.46
CA GLY A 76 1.45 8.74 -28.68
C GLY A 76 -0.01 8.37 -28.40
N ASP A 77 -0.59 8.91 -27.32
CA ASP A 77 -1.96 8.62 -26.88
C ASP A 77 -2.23 7.11 -26.69
N GLY A 78 -1.24 6.39 -26.16
CA GLY A 78 -1.29 4.95 -25.93
C GLY A 78 -0.77 4.09 -27.09
N ALA A 79 -0.44 4.69 -28.24
CA ALA A 79 0.03 3.94 -29.41
C ALA A 79 1.31 3.13 -29.11
N VAL A 80 2.23 3.65 -28.29
CA VAL A 80 3.43 2.88 -27.93
C VAL A 80 3.09 1.66 -27.08
N HIS A 81 2.17 1.80 -26.13
CA HIS A 81 1.70 0.67 -25.33
C HIS A 81 1.08 -0.41 -26.20
N GLU A 82 0.19 -0.02 -27.13
CA GLU A 82 -0.44 -0.93 -28.10
C GLU A 82 0.59 -1.65 -28.96
N ARG A 83 1.67 -0.97 -29.39
CA ARG A 83 2.77 -1.59 -30.14
C ARG A 83 3.61 -2.57 -29.32
N MET A 84 3.67 -2.42 -28.00
CA MET A 84 4.37 -3.37 -27.12
C MET A 84 3.54 -4.64 -26.84
N LEU A 85 2.20 -4.57 -26.93
CA LEU A 85 1.32 -5.68 -26.57
C LEU A 85 1.59 -7.01 -27.31
N PRO A 86 1.90 -7.03 -28.63
CA PRO A 86 2.18 -8.27 -29.35
C PRO A 86 3.50 -8.95 -28.96
N PHE A 87 4.37 -8.23 -28.25
CA PHE A 87 5.70 -8.70 -27.84
C PHE A 87 5.79 -8.99 -26.34
N ARG A 88 4.80 -8.55 -25.55
CA ARG A 88 4.79 -8.81 -24.11
C ARG A 88 4.66 -10.29 -23.81
N PHE A 89 5.28 -10.72 -22.73
CA PHE A 89 5.06 -12.00 -22.10
C PHE A 89 3.95 -11.84 -21.06
N ILE A 90 2.91 -12.67 -21.15
CA ILE A 90 1.76 -12.64 -20.23
C ILE A 90 2.00 -13.64 -19.10
N ILE A 91 2.94 -13.30 -18.22
CA ILE A 91 3.34 -14.16 -17.10
C ILE A 91 2.50 -13.79 -15.88
N GLU A 92 1.42 -14.55 -15.65
CA GLU A 92 0.58 -14.35 -14.45
C GLU A 92 1.17 -15.04 -13.21
N LYS A 93 1.83 -16.17 -13.42
CA LYS A 93 2.41 -17.01 -12.36
C LYS A 93 3.78 -17.54 -12.74
N ILE A 94 4.60 -17.77 -11.72
CA ILE A 94 5.87 -18.48 -11.80
C ILE A 94 5.71 -19.82 -11.10
N LYS A 95 6.03 -20.89 -11.80
CA LYS A 95 6.12 -22.24 -11.23
C LYS A 95 7.50 -22.46 -10.65
N VAL A 96 7.58 -23.05 -9.46
CA VAL A 96 8.83 -23.34 -8.75
C VAL A 96 8.95 -24.84 -8.55
N ILE A 97 10.10 -25.39 -8.95
CA ILE A 97 10.45 -26.80 -8.87
C ILE A 97 11.76 -26.88 -8.08
N GLU A 98 11.86 -27.81 -7.14
CA GLU A 98 13.12 -28.11 -6.49
C GLU A 98 14.10 -28.77 -7.48
N TYR A 99 15.40 -28.62 -7.28
CA TYR A 99 16.45 -29.25 -8.10
C TYR A 99 16.32 -30.79 -8.24
N THR A 100 15.59 -31.44 -7.31
CA THR A 100 15.26 -32.87 -7.34
C THR A 100 14.16 -33.23 -8.35
N GLY A 101 13.43 -32.23 -8.86
CA GLY A 101 12.22 -32.39 -9.67
C GLY A 101 10.91 -32.29 -8.87
N TYR A 102 10.98 -32.11 -7.55
CA TYR A 102 9.79 -31.94 -6.71
C TYR A 102 9.08 -30.61 -6.99
N ASP A 103 7.78 -30.65 -7.29
CA ASP A 103 6.98 -29.45 -7.53
C ASP A 103 6.70 -28.71 -6.21
N LEU A 104 7.25 -27.50 -6.07
CA LEU A 104 7.07 -26.67 -4.88
C LEU A 104 5.82 -25.77 -4.96
N GLY A 105 5.21 -25.66 -6.15
CA GLY A 105 4.00 -24.86 -6.39
C GLY A 105 4.24 -23.63 -7.27
N GLU A 106 3.31 -22.66 -7.19
CA GLU A 106 3.33 -21.46 -8.02
C GLU A 106 3.04 -20.20 -7.20
N PHE A 107 3.61 -19.06 -7.61
CA PHE A 107 3.28 -17.74 -7.06
C PHE A 107 2.95 -16.73 -8.18
N GLU A 108 2.20 -15.67 -7.84
CA GLU A 108 1.80 -14.61 -8.77
C GLU A 108 2.91 -13.57 -8.97
N LEU A 109 3.15 -13.15 -10.22
CA LEU A 109 4.13 -12.11 -10.55
C LEU A 109 3.45 -10.72 -10.59
N ARG A 110 3.29 -10.10 -9.42
CA ARG A 110 2.57 -8.82 -9.25
C ARG A 110 3.36 -7.61 -9.75
N GLY A 111 2.67 -6.58 -10.22
CA GLY A 111 3.26 -5.31 -10.66
C GLY A 111 3.90 -5.35 -12.05
N TYR A 112 3.89 -6.54 -12.68
CA TYR A 112 4.53 -6.83 -13.96
C TYR A 112 3.61 -7.61 -14.92
N ASN A 113 2.42 -7.96 -14.45
CA ASN A 113 1.40 -8.73 -15.15
C ASN A 113 0.45 -7.82 -15.94
N ARG A 114 -0.54 -8.44 -16.60
CA ARG A 114 -1.47 -7.76 -17.50
C ARG A 114 -2.25 -6.65 -16.78
N GLY A 115 -2.14 -5.43 -17.31
CA GLY A 115 -2.83 -4.25 -16.77
C GLY A 115 -1.95 -3.40 -15.86
N ASP A 116 -0.88 -3.98 -15.29
CA ASP A 116 0.03 -3.28 -14.38
C ASP A 116 1.37 -2.99 -15.06
N GLY A 117 2.02 -3.98 -15.66
CA GLY A 117 3.35 -3.83 -16.29
C GLY A 117 3.54 -4.72 -17.51
N TYR A 118 4.78 -4.88 -17.96
CA TYR A 118 5.10 -5.81 -19.04
C TYR A 118 6.53 -6.36 -18.94
N THR A 119 6.67 -7.65 -19.28
CA THR A 119 7.97 -8.29 -19.57
C THR A 119 8.07 -8.50 -21.08
N LEU A 120 9.21 -8.22 -21.70
CA LEU A 120 9.47 -8.49 -23.12
C LEU A 120 10.97 -8.58 -23.36
N ASN A 121 11.37 -8.93 -24.57
CA ASN A 121 12.77 -8.84 -24.98
C ASN A 121 13.27 -7.38 -24.91
N ARG A 122 14.45 -7.17 -24.32
CA ARG A 122 15.05 -5.83 -24.17
C ARG A 122 15.30 -5.13 -25.51
N GLY A 123 15.78 -5.86 -26.52
CA GLY A 123 16.00 -5.34 -27.87
C GLY A 123 14.69 -4.87 -28.51
N THR A 124 13.61 -5.62 -28.32
CA THR A 124 12.27 -5.20 -28.77
C THR A 124 11.80 -3.92 -28.07
N LEU A 125 11.96 -3.82 -26.75
CA LEU A 125 11.61 -2.60 -26.00
C LEU A 125 12.31 -1.37 -26.57
N VAL A 126 13.64 -1.44 -26.70
CA VAL A 126 14.47 -0.36 -27.24
C VAL A 126 14.09 -0.03 -28.68
N THR A 127 13.80 -1.04 -29.51
CA THR A 127 13.40 -0.85 -30.91
C THR A 127 12.08 -0.09 -31.02
N VAL A 128 11.04 -0.48 -30.28
CA VAL A 128 9.74 0.21 -30.29
C VAL A 128 9.87 1.65 -29.80
N MET A 129 10.69 1.89 -28.77
CA MET A 129 10.98 3.23 -28.26
C MET A 129 11.74 4.08 -29.29
N TYR A 130 12.74 3.50 -29.96
CA TYR A 130 13.53 4.16 -30.99
C TYR A 130 12.69 4.53 -32.22
N GLU A 131 11.86 3.60 -32.71
CA GLU A 131 10.94 3.85 -33.81
C GLU A 131 9.98 5.00 -33.46
N HIS A 132 9.42 5.00 -32.25
CA HIS A 132 8.59 6.10 -31.80
C HIS A 132 9.35 7.44 -31.78
N ALA A 133 10.56 7.46 -31.22
CA ALA A 133 11.38 8.66 -31.19
C ALA A 133 11.69 9.20 -32.60
N ARG A 134 11.88 8.32 -33.59
CA ARG A 134 12.03 8.69 -35.01
C ARG A 134 10.75 9.22 -35.63
N GLU A 135 9.60 8.60 -35.34
CA GLU A 135 8.28 9.08 -35.81
C GLU A 135 7.99 10.51 -35.33
N LEU A 136 8.44 10.85 -34.11
CA LEU A 136 8.36 12.20 -33.56
C LEU A 136 9.33 13.20 -34.23
N GLY A 137 10.30 12.72 -35.02
CA GLY A 137 11.30 13.56 -35.67
C GLY A 137 12.41 14.06 -34.74
N ILE A 138 12.71 13.33 -33.66
CA ILE A 138 13.84 13.64 -32.77
C ILE A 138 15.16 13.48 -33.54
N ASP A 139 16.11 14.42 -33.35
CA ASP A 139 17.45 14.36 -33.95
C ASP A 139 18.30 13.26 -33.27
N ILE A 140 18.23 12.05 -33.82
CA ILE A 140 18.98 10.88 -33.34
C ILE A 140 20.19 10.64 -34.24
N ARG A 141 21.39 10.75 -33.66
CA ARG A 141 22.67 10.55 -34.36
C ARG A 141 23.36 9.29 -33.86
N LEU A 142 23.30 8.24 -34.67
CA LEU A 142 24.08 7.03 -34.48
C LEU A 142 25.55 7.26 -34.86
N ASN A 143 26.42 6.30 -34.56
CA ASN A 143 27.86 6.38 -34.83
C ASN A 143 28.50 7.69 -34.32
N SER A 144 28.04 8.18 -33.16
CA SER A 144 28.40 9.46 -32.56
C SER A 144 29.02 9.23 -31.17
N PRO A 145 30.24 8.64 -31.09
CA PRO A 145 30.91 8.42 -29.82
C PRO A 145 31.28 9.75 -29.15
N VAL A 146 30.73 10.00 -27.97
CA VAL A 146 31.12 11.14 -27.13
C VAL A 146 32.47 10.85 -26.47
N THR A 147 33.45 11.72 -26.69
CA THR A 147 34.81 11.57 -26.15
C THR A 147 35.07 12.51 -24.98
N ASP A 148 34.34 13.62 -24.90
CA ASP A 148 34.50 14.61 -23.84
C ASP A 148 33.21 15.37 -23.51
N TYR A 149 33.17 15.96 -22.32
CA TYR A 149 32.08 16.78 -21.79
C TYR A 149 32.63 18.14 -21.38
N TRP A 150 31.87 19.20 -21.62
CA TRP A 150 32.28 20.56 -21.27
C TRP A 150 31.06 21.38 -20.83
N GLU A 151 31.31 22.37 -19.97
CA GLU A 151 30.25 23.18 -19.36
C GLU A 151 30.72 24.61 -19.08
N THR A 152 29.82 25.56 -19.30
CA THR A 152 29.95 26.98 -18.96
C THR A 152 28.78 27.42 -18.09
N ASP A 153 28.74 28.70 -17.69
CA ASP A 153 27.62 29.22 -16.89
C ASP A 153 26.31 29.31 -17.68
N HIS A 154 26.37 29.28 -19.02
CA HIS A 154 25.21 29.48 -19.91
C HIS A 154 24.82 28.26 -20.75
N GLU A 155 25.76 27.37 -21.02
CA GLU A 155 25.56 26.20 -21.90
C GLU A 155 26.43 25.03 -21.45
N ALA A 156 26.03 23.82 -21.84
CA ALA A 156 26.81 22.60 -21.71
C ALA A 156 26.90 21.86 -23.04
N GLY A 157 27.83 20.93 -23.16
CA GLY A 157 27.99 20.22 -24.40
C GLY A 157 28.94 19.04 -24.34
N VAL A 158 29.11 18.44 -25.50
CA VAL A 158 29.92 17.24 -25.71
C VAL A 158 30.88 17.42 -26.86
N VAL A 159 31.89 16.57 -26.94
CA VAL A 159 32.79 16.43 -28.08
C VAL A 159 32.47 15.12 -28.81
N VAL A 160 32.18 15.22 -30.10
CA VAL A 160 31.93 14.07 -30.99
C VAL A 160 32.78 14.25 -32.23
N HIS A 161 33.59 13.24 -32.60
CA HIS A 161 34.51 13.32 -33.76
C HIS A 161 35.44 14.54 -33.75
N GLY A 162 35.78 15.05 -32.57
CA GLY A 162 36.61 16.26 -32.41
C GLY A 162 35.84 17.59 -32.48
N GLU A 163 34.55 17.57 -32.79
CA GLU A 163 33.68 18.76 -32.85
C GLU A 163 32.91 18.96 -31.54
N ARG A 164 32.80 20.22 -31.08
CA ARG A 164 31.99 20.58 -29.92
C ARG A 164 30.54 20.83 -30.33
N ILE A 165 29.62 20.14 -29.66
CA ILE A 165 28.17 20.34 -29.80
C ILE A 165 27.65 20.93 -28.49
N ALA A 166 26.95 22.06 -28.58
CA ALA A 166 26.43 22.81 -27.44
C ALA A 166 24.90 22.70 -27.31
N ALA A 167 24.40 22.82 -26.08
CA ALA A 167 23.00 22.86 -25.71
C ALA A 167 22.80 23.56 -24.35
N ASP A 168 21.56 23.74 -23.93
CA ASP A 168 21.27 24.35 -22.62
C ASP A 168 21.63 23.39 -21.46
N CYS A 169 21.46 22.08 -21.68
CA CYS A 169 21.95 21.01 -20.79
C CYS A 169 22.30 19.70 -21.51
N VAL A 170 23.04 18.83 -20.79
CA VAL A 170 23.40 17.47 -21.21
C VAL A 170 22.90 16.43 -20.20
N LEU A 171 22.13 15.45 -20.66
CA LEU A 171 21.76 14.26 -19.88
C LEU A 171 22.62 13.06 -20.32
N CYS A 172 23.43 12.53 -19.40
CA CYS A 172 24.32 11.40 -19.65
C CYS A 172 23.63 10.09 -19.24
N ALA A 173 23.25 9.29 -20.24
CA ALA A 173 22.55 8.01 -20.12
C ALA A 173 23.39 6.84 -20.69
N GLU A 174 24.72 6.91 -20.52
CA GLU A 174 25.68 5.95 -21.09
C GLU A 174 25.68 4.56 -20.41
N GLY A 175 24.87 4.40 -19.36
CA GLY A 175 24.72 3.16 -18.62
C GLY A 175 25.87 2.89 -17.62
N VAL A 176 25.97 1.64 -17.20
CA VAL A 176 26.83 1.24 -16.06
C VAL A 176 28.32 1.57 -16.26
N HIS A 177 28.82 1.44 -17.49
CA HIS A 177 30.21 1.76 -17.88
C HIS A 177 30.38 3.22 -18.35
N SER A 178 29.53 4.13 -17.90
CA SER A 178 29.60 5.55 -18.28
C SER A 178 30.98 6.14 -18.02
N LYS A 179 31.58 6.69 -19.07
CA LYS A 179 32.82 7.48 -19.00
C LYS A 179 32.50 8.93 -18.64
N GLY A 180 31.32 9.41 -19.04
CA GLY A 180 30.82 10.73 -18.70
C GLY A 180 30.57 10.91 -17.20
N ARG A 181 30.22 9.86 -16.46
CA ARG A 181 29.95 9.95 -15.03
C ARG A 181 31.03 10.65 -14.22
N GLU A 182 32.27 10.18 -14.32
CA GLU A 182 33.40 10.78 -13.58
C GLU A 182 33.68 12.20 -14.08
N LYS A 183 33.60 12.44 -15.41
CA LYS A 183 33.82 13.77 -15.99
C LYS A 183 32.77 14.80 -15.57
N ILE A 184 31.52 14.38 -15.41
CA ILE A 184 30.39 15.25 -15.05
C ILE A 184 30.39 15.51 -13.55
N THR A 185 30.41 14.45 -12.74
CA THR A 185 30.18 14.55 -11.29
C THR A 185 31.46 14.71 -10.47
N GLY A 186 32.61 14.32 -11.03
CA GLY A 186 33.86 14.17 -10.27
C GLY A 186 33.88 12.96 -9.33
N GLU A 187 32.79 12.20 -9.25
CA GLU A 187 32.68 11.04 -8.36
C GLU A 187 33.16 9.76 -9.05
N LYS A 188 33.99 9.01 -8.33
CA LYS A 188 34.31 7.63 -8.65
C LYS A 188 33.38 6.73 -7.86
N ILE A 189 32.66 5.85 -8.56
CA ILE A 189 31.82 4.86 -7.88
C ILE A 189 32.72 3.75 -7.34
N VAL A 190 32.57 3.47 -6.05
CA VAL A 190 33.09 2.26 -5.43
C VAL A 190 32.05 1.16 -5.63
N SER A 191 32.46 0.10 -6.31
CA SER A 191 31.67 -1.11 -6.48
C SER A 191 32.19 -2.21 -5.56
N TRP A 192 31.29 -3.05 -5.05
CA TRP A 192 31.68 -4.28 -4.35
C TRP A 192 30.90 -5.47 -4.89
N GLU A 193 31.53 -6.63 -4.77
CA GLU A 193 30.96 -7.89 -5.22
C GLU A 193 29.86 -8.33 -4.27
N THR A 194 28.78 -8.88 -4.84
CA THR A 194 27.68 -9.45 -4.04
C THR A 194 27.96 -10.89 -3.60
N GLY A 195 29.00 -11.52 -4.18
CA GLY A 195 29.28 -12.96 -4.07
C GLY A 195 28.54 -13.83 -5.10
N TRP A 196 27.68 -13.22 -5.93
CA TRP A 196 26.84 -13.93 -6.89
C TRP A 196 27.13 -13.49 -8.33
N SER A 197 26.90 -14.40 -9.26
CA SER A 197 26.93 -14.18 -10.72
C SER A 197 25.69 -14.79 -11.35
N ALA A 198 25.46 -14.49 -12.62
CA ALA A 198 24.31 -15.00 -13.33
C ALA A 198 24.63 -15.40 -14.76
N PHE A 199 24.47 -16.69 -15.04
CA PHE A 199 24.45 -17.18 -16.40
C PHE A 199 23.14 -16.80 -17.10
N ARG A 200 23.23 -16.42 -18.37
CA ARG A 200 22.09 -16.05 -19.21
C ARG A 200 22.20 -16.73 -20.57
N GLY A 201 21.06 -17.14 -21.13
CA GLY A 201 21.01 -17.68 -22.48
C GLY A 201 19.67 -17.43 -23.15
N CYS A 202 19.72 -17.07 -24.44
CA CYS A 202 18.55 -17.02 -25.31
C CYS A 202 18.52 -18.29 -26.16
N LEU A 203 17.39 -18.99 -26.25
CA LEU A 203 17.32 -20.28 -26.93
C LEU A 203 16.79 -20.16 -28.38
N ASN A 204 17.25 -21.07 -29.24
CA ASN A 204 16.68 -21.26 -30.56
C ASN A 204 15.41 -22.13 -30.46
N THR A 205 14.27 -21.48 -30.48
CA THR A 205 12.94 -22.12 -30.35
C THR A 205 12.71 -23.24 -31.38
N ASP A 206 13.12 -23.05 -32.64
CA ASP A 206 12.93 -24.06 -33.69
C ASP A 206 13.77 -25.31 -33.41
N ALA A 207 15.02 -25.12 -32.95
CA ALA A 207 15.88 -26.22 -32.53
C ALA A 207 15.35 -26.93 -31.28
N VAL A 208 14.72 -26.20 -30.35
CA VAL A 208 14.06 -26.76 -29.17
C VAL A 208 12.83 -27.59 -29.55
N ALA A 209 12.03 -27.14 -30.54
CA ALA A 209 10.84 -27.84 -31.01
C ALA A 209 11.15 -29.12 -31.79
N ALA A 210 12.21 -29.09 -32.61
CA ALA A 210 12.63 -30.20 -33.45
C ALA A 210 13.17 -31.39 -32.63
N ASP A 211 13.81 -31.12 -31.49
CA ASP A 211 14.45 -32.13 -30.67
C ASP A 211 13.47 -32.73 -29.62
N PRO A 212 13.19 -34.05 -29.66
CA PRO A 212 12.30 -34.70 -28.70
C PRO A 212 12.74 -34.53 -27.24
N ALA A 213 14.04 -34.39 -26.96
CA ALA A 213 14.56 -34.24 -25.60
C ALA A 213 14.28 -32.86 -24.99
N THR A 214 14.02 -31.84 -25.82
CA THR A 214 13.79 -30.45 -25.37
C THR A 214 12.38 -29.95 -25.61
N ARG A 215 11.56 -30.70 -26.37
CA ARG A 215 10.19 -30.33 -26.73
C ARG A 215 9.29 -30.04 -25.52
N TRP A 216 9.55 -30.67 -24.38
CA TRP A 216 8.84 -30.43 -23.12
C TRP A 216 8.87 -28.96 -22.69
N ALA A 217 9.91 -28.20 -23.06
CA ALA A 217 10.03 -26.78 -22.74
C ALA A 217 8.95 -25.93 -23.43
N LEU A 218 8.33 -26.46 -24.49
CA LEU A 218 7.25 -25.83 -25.26
C LEU A 218 5.86 -26.43 -24.96
N GLU A 219 5.77 -27.44 -24.09
CA GLU A 219 4.48 -27.98 -23.67
C GLU A 219 3.63 -26.90 -23.02
N ASN A 220 2.37 -26.80 -23.45
CA ASN A 220 1.39 -25.78 -23.06
C ASN A 220 1.79 -24.33 -23.34
N ALA A 221 3.01 -24.09 -23.84
CA ALA A 221 3.48 -22.75 -24.16
C ALA A 221 2.63 -22.11 -25.26
N GLY A 222 2.01 -22.88 -26.16
CA GLY A 222 1.06 -22.37 -27.16
C GLY A 222 -0.22 -21.76 -26.58
N GLU A 223 -0.57 -22.08 -25.33
CA GLU A 223 -1.80 -21.64 -24.66
C GLU A 223 -1.56 -20.38 -23.83
N TYR A 224 -0.52 -20.39 -23.00
CA TYR A 224 -0.15 -19.30 -22.09
C TYR A 224 1.38 -19.17 -21.94
N ASP A 225 1.82 -17.97 -21.57
CA ASP A 225 3.20 -17.72 -21.17
C ASP A 225 3.41 -18.14 -19.73
N GLN A 226 4.57 -18.71 -19.41
CA GLN A 226 4.90 -19.18 -18.07
C GLN A 226 6.39 -19.05 -17.80
N THR A 227 6.75 -18.76 -16.55
CA THR A 227 8.12 -18.94 -16.07
C THR A 227 8.18 -20.17 -15.21
N VAL A 228 9.18 -21.02 -15.44
CA VAL A 228 9.46 -22.20 -14.61
C VAL A 228 10.85 -22.02 -13.99
N GLY A 229 10.90 -21.99 -12.66
CA GLY A 229 12.12 -21.93 -11.88
C GLY A 229 12.47 -23.28 -11.28
N TRP A 230 13.73 -23.66 -11.35
CA TRP A 230 14.36 -24.74 -10.61
C TRP A 230 15.28 -24.13 -9.55
N VAL A 231 15.11 -24.57 -8.31
CA VAL A 231 15.82 -23.99 -7.16
C VAL A 231 16.48 -25.07 -6.32
N SER A 232 17.70 -24.77 -5.88
CA SER A 232 18.42 -25.45 -4.82
C SER A 232 18.75 -24.43 -3.72
N ASP A 233 19.50 -24.83 -2.69
CA ASP A 233 19.86 -23.93 -1.60
C ASP A 233 20.81 -22.80 -2.04
N ASP A 234 21.47 -22.93 -3.19
CA ASP A 234 22.53 -22.05 -3.70
C ASP A 234 22.41 -21.70 -5.19
N ILE A 235 21.61 -22.44 -5.98
CA ILE A 235 21.45 -22.18 -7.42
C ILE A 235 19.97 -21.99 -7.77
N HIS A 236 19.67 -20.89 -8.48
CA HIS A 236 18.34 -20.58 -8.99
C HIS A 236 18.36 -20.47 -10.52
N PHE A 237 17.81 -21.46 -11.20
CA PHE A 237 17.69 -21.50 -12.66
C PHE A 237 16.24 -21.21 -13.07
N ALA A 238 15.97 -20.21 -13.89
CA ALA A 238 14.64 -19.92 -14.39
C ALA A 238 14.61 -19.93 -15.92
N LEU A 239 13.55 -20.52 -16.48
CA LEU A 239 13.23 -20.54 -17.89
C LEU A 239 11.95 -19.74 -18.12
N TRP A 240 12.05 -18.70 -18.94
CA TRP A 240 10.90 -17.93 -19.38
C TRP A 240 10.40 -18.45 -20.71
N ARG A 241 9.10 -18.71 -20.77
CA ARG A 241 8.37 -19.08 -21.98
C ARG A 241 7.48 -17.91 -22.37
N GLY A 242 7.96 -17.14 -23.34
CA GLY A 242 7.30 -15.91 -23.80
C GLY A 242 6.66 -16.06 -25.17
N ARG A 243 5.66 -15.21 -25.44
CA ARG A 243 4.97 -15.09 -26.73
C ARG A 243 4.44 -16.42 -27.26
N LYS A 244 3.82 -17.16 -26.36
CA LYS A 244 3.27 -18.48 -26.57
C LYS A 244 4.30 -19.51 -27.06
N GLY A 245 5.46 -19.51 -26.41
CA GLY A 245 6.58 -20.39 -26.71
C GLY A 245 7.42 -19.97 -27.92
N LYS A 246 7.21 -18.78 -28.50
CA LYS A 246 8.03 -18.27 -29.61
C LYS A 246 9.39 -17.75 -29.15
N GLU A 247 9.47 -17.26 -27.91
CA GLU A 247 10.69 -16.74 -27.31
C GLU A 247 10.98 -17.49 -26.02
N LEU A 248 12.21 -17.99 -25.90
CA LEU A 248 12.70 -18.73 -24.75
C LEU A 248 14.03 -18.15 -24.31
N PHE A 249 14.16 -17.83 -23.02
CA PHE A 249 15.43 -17.46 -22.41
C PHE A 249 15.50 -18.03 -21.01
N TRP A 250 16.71 -18.20 -20.52
CA TRP A 250 16.96 -18.67 -19.17
C TRP A 250 17.99 -17.81 -18.46
N TYR A 251 17.87 -17.79 -17.14
CA TYR A 251 18.70 -17.04 -16.21
C TYR A 251 19.04 -17.98 -15.05
N CYS A 252 20.32 -18.14 -14.72
CA CYS A 252 20.77 -19.00 -13.64
C CYS A 252 21.66 -18.20 -12.69
N THR A 253 21.18 -17.92 -11.48
CA THR A 253 22.00 -17.29 -10.43
C THR A 253 22.79 -18.35 -9.69
N HIS A 254 24.09 -18.10 -9.49
CA HIS A 254 25.02 -19.01 -8.83
C HIS A 254 26.09 -18.23 -8.07
N GLU A 255 26.79 -18.89 -7.14
CA GLU A 255 27.94 -18.30 -6.47
C GLU A 255 29.05 -17.96 -7.47
N ASN A 256 29.78 -16.88 -7.21
CA ASN A 256 30.81 -16.38 -8.11
C ASN A 256 32.09 -17.25 -8.07
N GLU A 257 32.03 -18.43 -8.70
CA GLU A 257 33.14 -19.39 -8.78
C GLU A 257 33.98 -19.24 -10.07
N TYR A 258 33.43 -18.57 -11.08
CA TYR A 258 34.05 -18.37 -12.39
C TYR A 258 34.57 -16.93 -12.53
N ALA A 259 35.53 -16.71 -13.44
CA ALA A 259 36.09 -15.38 -13.71
C ALA A 259 35.10 -14.50 -14.52
N ALA A 260 33.89 -14.31 -14.00
CA ALA A 260 32.85 -13.51 -14.62
C ALA A 260 33.24 -12.03 -14.65
N GLU A 261 32.92 -11.35 -15.74
CA GLU A 261 33.05 -9.90 -15.87
C GLU A 261 31.67 -9.23 -15.82
N GLU A 262 31.63 -7.94 -15.52
CA GLU A 262 30.42 -7.15 -15.64
C GLU A 262 30.25 -6.73 -17.11
N GLY A 263 29.83 -7.66 -17.96
CA GLY A 263 29.74 -7.47 -19.41
C GLY A 263 28.55 -8.19 -20.04
N TRP A 264 28.27 -7.88 -21.31
CA TRP A 264 27.19 -8.50 -22.11
C TRP A 264 27.72 -9.24 -23.34
N ASP A 265 29.04 -9.39 -23.46
CA ASP A 265 29.68 -10.09 -24.56
C ASP A 265 29.59 -11.59 -24.31
N GLY A 266 28.96 -12.34 -25.24
CA GLY A 266 28.67 -13.74 -25.05
C GLY A 266 29.79 -14.68 -25.50
N SER A 267 29.89 -15.85 -24.87
CA SER A 267 30.80 -16.94 -25.23
C SER A 267 30.11 -18.30 -25.12
N THR A 268 30.47 -19.25 -25.99
CA THR A 268 30.01 -20.64 -25.91
C THR A 268 30.58 -21.39 -24.71
N ASP A 269 31.71 -20.93 -24.16
CA ASP A 269 32.40 -21.60 -23.05
C ASP A 269 31.59 -21.57 -21.74
N VAL A 270 30.63 -20.65 -21.64
CA VAL A 270 29.73 -20.50 -20.49
C VAL A 270 28.84 -21.74 -20.30
N VAL A 271 28.54 -22.48 -21.38
CA VAL A 271 27.66 -23.65 -21.31
C VAL A 271 28.22 -24.73 -20.39
N GLU A 272 29.51 -25.03 -20.49
CA GLU A 272 30.12 -26.08 -19.67
C GLU A 272 30.18 -25.66 -18.20
N ASN A 273 30.39 -24.37 -17.90
CA ASN A 273 30.33 -23.84 -16.53
C ASN A 273 28.93 -23.98 -15.92
N VAL A 274 27.87 -23.70 -16.70
CA VAL A 274 26.48 -23.90 -16.25
C VAL A 274 26.24 -25.37 -15.91
N LEU A 275 26.70 -26.28 -16.79
CA LEU A 275 26.50 -27.72 -16.63
C LEU A 275 27.29 -28.33 -15.49
N ASP A 276 28.48 -27.79 -15.17
CA ASP A 276 29.23 -28.16 -13.97
C ASP A 276 28.54 -27.64 -12.70
N THR A 277 28.03 -26.41 -12.73
CA THR A 277 27.29 -25.80 -11.61
C THR A 277 26.08 -26.64 -11.20
N ILE A 278 25.33 -27.20 -12.16
CA ILE A 278 24.17 -28.06 -11.88
C ILE A 278 24.48 -29.56 -11.88
N LYS A 279 25.75 -30.00 -11.84
CA LYS A 279 26.15 -31.40 -12.07
C LYS A 279 25.44 -32.43 -11.19
N ASP A 280 25.14 -32.06 -9.96
CA ASP A 280 24.51 -32.93 -8.96
C ASP A 280 22.97 -32.86 -8.97
N TRP A 281 22.36 -32.06 -9.86
CA TRP A 281 20.91 -31.94 -9.95
C TRP A 281 20.30 -33.18 -10.61
N PRO A 282 19.35 -33.89 -9.96
CA PRO A 282 18.62 -34.99 -10.59
C PRO A 282 17.87 -34.59 -11.87
N VAL A 283 17.45 -33.32 -11.99
CA VAL A 283 16.80 -32.79 -13.21
C VAL A 283 17.79 -32.40 -14.31
N ARG A 284 19.11 -32.44 -14.08
CA ARG A 284 20.14 -32.09 -15.08
C ARG A 284 19.97 -32.81 -16.42
N PRO A 285 19.66 -34.12 -16.49
CA PRO A 285 19.44 -34.80 -17.78
C PRO A 285 18.31 -34.19 -18.62
N GLN A 286 17.35 -33.52 -17.98
CA GLN A 286 16.26 -32.80 -18.65
C GLN A 286 16.69 -31.39 -19.10
N LEU A 287 17.49 -30.69 -18.28
CA LEU A 287 17.92 -29.31 -18.54
C LEU A 287 19.11 -29.21 -19.51
N GLU A 288 20.06 -30.15 -19.45
CA GLU A 288 21.29 -30.11 -20.27
C GLU A 288 21.00 -30.00 -21.78
N PRO A 289 20.14 -30.85 -22.39
CA PRO A 289 19.83 -30.73 -23.81
C PRO A 289 19.25 -29.37 -24.18
N LEU A 290 18.50 -28.73 -23.26
CA LEU A 290 17.88 -27.42 -23.46
C LEU A 290 18.92 -26.30 -23.39
N ILE A 291 19.79 -26.33 -22.37
CA ILE A 291 20.85 -25.31 -22.16
C ILE A 291 21.75 -25.23 -23.40
N ARG A 292 22.04 -26.35 -24.07
CA ARG A 292 22.86 -26.41 -25.29
C ARG A 292 22.20 -25.82 -26.55
N LYS A 293 20.93 -25.40 -26.51
CA LYS A 293 20.20 -24.83 -27.68
C LYS A 293 20.30 -23.31 -27.79
N GLY A 294 21.41 -22.71 -27.35
CA GLY A 294 21.62 -21.26 -27.41
C GLY A 294 21.50 -20.71 -28.84
N LYS A 295 20.70 -19.67 -29.01
CA LYS A 295 20.51 -18.99 -30.29
C LYS A 295 21.83 -18.34 -30.70
N GLY A 296 22.41 -18.82 -31.80
CA GLY A 296 23.72 -18.36 -32.28
C GLY A 296 24.89 -18.67 -31.35
N GLY A 297 24.72 -19.60 -30.38
CA GLY A 297 25.74 -19.90 -29.38
C GLY A 297 25.96 -18.78 -28.35
N TRP A 298 25.01 -17.85 -28.20
CA TRP A 298 25.15 -16.73 -27.27
C TRP A 298 24.76 -17.12 -25.83
N TYR A 299 25.73 -17.03 -24.94
CA TYR A 299 25.59 -17.20 -23.50
C TYR A 299 26.48 -16.19 -22.77
N VAL A 300 26.04 -15.68 -21.63
CA VAL A 300 26.80 -14.71 -20.84
C VAL A 300 26.84 -15.17 -19.40
N ASP A 301 28.01 -15.07 -18.75
CA ASP A 301 28.13 -15.08 -17.31
C ASP A 301 28.33 -13.64 -16.82
N GLN A 302 27.32 -13.09 -16.17
CA GLN A 302 27.33 -11.72 -15.71
C GLN A 302 27.59 -11.66 -14.21
N LYS A 303 28.70 -11.03 -13.82
CA LYS A 303 28.97 -10.75 -12.40
C LYS A 303 27.94 -9.77 -11.84
N LEU A 304 27.32 -10.12 -10.70
CA LEU A 304 26.36 -9.25 -10.03
C LEU A 304 27.08 -8.30 -9.07
N VAL A 305 27.27 -7.07 -9.52
CA VAL A 305 28.00 -6.02 -8.79
C VAL A 305 27.03 -4.97 -8.27
N THR A 306 27.23 -4.53 -7.03
CA THR A 306 26.47 -3.43 -6.44
C THR A 306 27.37 -2.24 -6.15
N ARG A 307 26.74 -1.08 -5.94
CA ARG A 307 27.36 0.24 -5.91
C ARG A 307 26.74 1.08 -4.82
N GLU A 308 27.56 1.92 -4.21
CA GLU A 308 27.05 2.96 -3.33
C GLU A 308 26.27 3.98 -4.15
N PRO A 309 25.10 4.45 -3.64
CA PRO A 309 24.43 5.57 -4.28
C PRO A 309 25.34 6.79 -4.35
N MET A 310 25.46 7.38 -5.55
CA MET A 310 26.27 8.58 -5.77
C MET A 310 25.79 9.73 -4.88
N GLN A 311 26.69 10.62 -4.45
CA GLN A 311 26.29 11.78 -3.64
C GLN A 311 25.57 12.83 -4.49
N THR A 312 26.05 13.06 -5.71
CA THR A 312 25.44 13.93 -6.70
C THR A 312 25.35 13.27 -8.07
N TRP A 313 24.30 13.62 -8.81
CA TRP A 313 24.18 13.28 -10.23
C TRP A 313 24.55 14.45 -11.14
N LEU A 314 24.80 15.62 -10.55
CA LEU A 314 24.96 16.89 -11.24
C LEU A 314 26.42 17.26 -11.45
N SER A 315 26.68 17.98 -12.53
CA SER A 315 27.90 18.75 -12.69
C SER A 315 27.98 19.95 -11.74
N PRO A 316 29.19 20.52 -11.52
CA PRO A 316 29.37 21.70 -10.68
C PRO A 316 28.49 22.90 -11.05
N ARG A 317 28.28 23.17 -12.35
CA ARG A 317 27.37 24.27 -12.79
C ARG A 317 25.94 23.81 -13.05
N ARG A 318 25.66 22.52 -12.80
CA ARG A 318 24.32 21.91 -12.84
C ARG A 318 23.60 22.06 -14.19
N ARG A 319 24.34 22.06 -15.30
CA ARG A 319 23.82 21.93 -16.67
C ARG A 319 24.09 20.55 -17.25
N MET A 320 24.72 19.65 -16.50
CA MET A 320 24.87 18.26 -16.90
C MET A 320 24.41 17.35 -15.76
N MET A 321 23.78 16.22 -16.11
CA MET A 321 23.29 15.25 -15.15
C MET A 321 23.43 13.82 -15.67
N VAL A 322 23.89 12.90 -14.82
CA VAL A 322 23.85 11.45 -15.11
C VAL A 322 22.51 10.84 -14.73
N ILE A 323 21.99 9.91 -15.54
CA ILE A 323 20.69 9.25 -15.34
C ILE A 323 20.73 7.74 -15.64
N GLY A 324 19.73 7.00 -15.15
CA GLY A 324 19.63 5.54 -15.31
C GLY A 324 20.81 4.80 -14.69
N ASP A 325 21.30 3.76 -15.36
CA ASP A 325 22.44 2.98 -14.86
C ASP A 325 23.74 3.79 -14.76
N ALA A 326 23.83 4.95 -15.41
CA ALA A 326 24.97 5.85 -15.19
C ALA A 326 24.97 6.44 -13.78
N SER A 327 23.79 6.67 -13.17
CA SER A 327 23.63 7.25 -11.83
C SER A 327 23.33 6.23 -10.73
N HIS A 328 22.48 5.24 -10.99
CA HIS A 328 21.92 4.35 -9.96
C HIS A 328 21.73 2.92 -10.44
N ALA A 329 22.73 2.36 -11.13
CA ALA A 329 22.72 0.97 -11.56
C ALA A 329 22.34 0.03 -10.40
N ALA A 330 21.19 -0.63 -10.55
CA ALA A 330 20.63 -1.58 -9.61
C ALA A 330 20.85 -3.02 -10.10
N LEU A 331 20.85 -3.98 -9.17
CA LEU A 331 20.95 -5.39 -9.54
C LEU A 331 19.71 -5.82 -10.34
N PRO A 332 19.85 -6.70 -11.35
CA PRO A 332 18.73 -7.26 -12.11
C PRO A 332 17.65 -7.88 -11.24
N SER A 333 18.04 -8.46 -10.10
CA SER A 333 17.15 -9.05 -9.09
C SER A 333 16.13 -8.07 -8.50
N SER A 334 16.37 -6.76 -8.58
CA SER A 334 15.40 -5.75 -8.10
C SER A 334 14.18 -5.59 -8.99
N GLY A 335 14.28 -5.98 -10.28
CA GLY A 335 13.22 -5.76 -11.27
C GLY A 335 12.83 -4.28 -11.49
N GLN A 336 13.64 -3.32 -11.03
CA GLN A 336 13.27 -1.89 -11.00
C GLN A 336 14.25 -0.96 -11.72
N GLY A 337 15.44 -1.42 -12.15
CA GLY A 337 16.42 -0.55 -12.81
C GLY A 337 15.85 0.20 -14.03
N ALA A 338 15.20 -0.51 -14.95
CA ALA A 338 14.60 0.09 -16.14
C ALA A 338 13.41 1.01 -15.81
N SER A 339 12.57 0.64 -14.85
CA SER A 339 11.46 1.50 -14.40
C SER A 339 11.96 2.79 -13.75
N GLN A 340 13.03 2.74 -12.94
CA GLN A 340 13.65 3.94 -12.37
C GLN A 340 14.31 4.83 -13.44
N ALA A 341 14.93 4.23 -14.46
CA ALA A 341 15.43 4.96 -15.63
C ALA A 341 14.32 5.68 -16.43
N ILE A 342 13.13 5.07 -16.50
CA ILE A 342 11.94 5.71 -17.10
C ILE A 342 11.47 6.89 -16.23
N GLU A 343 11.39 6.70 -14.91
CA GLU A 343 11.04 7.80 -13.98
C GLU A 343 12.01 8.98 -14.10
N ASP A 344 13.33 8.74 -14.25
CA ASP A 344 14.31 9.82 -14.40
C ASP A 344 14.02 10.74 -15.58
N GLY A 345 13.80 10.17 -16.78
CA GLY A 345 13.55 10.95 -17.98
C GLY A 345 12.24 11.74 -17.90
N ALA A 346 11.20 11.15 -17.32
CA ALA A 346 9.91 11.80 -17.13
C ALA A 346 9.98 12.98 -16.15
N VAL A 347 10.62 12.78 -14.99
CA VAL A 347 10.78 13.84 -13.98
C VAL A 347 11.63 14.99 -14.52
N LEU A 348 12.71 14.70 -15.24
CA LEU A 348 13.60 15.73 -15.77
C LEU A 348 12.96 16.55 -16.89
N ALA A 349 12.17 15.94 -17.76
CA ALA A 349 11.42 16.67 -18.78
C ALA A 349 10.44 17.66 -18.13
N ILE A 350 9.72 17.25 -17.09
CA ILE A 350 8.80 18.14 -16.37
C ILE A 350 9.56 19.24 -15.62
N ALA A 351 10.68 18.92 -14.98
CA ALA A 351 11.48 19.91 -14.27
C ALA A 351 12.04 21.00 -15.22
N LEU A 352 12.45 20.61 -16.43
CA LEU A 352 12.89 21.53 -17.49
C LEU A 352 11.73 22.37 -18.05
N GLU A 353 10.55 21.76 -18.25
CA GLU A 353 9.33 22.47 -18.64
C GLU A 353 8.98 23.58 -17.64
N LEU A 354 8.92 23.23 -16.35
CA LEU A 354 8.46 24.14 -15.29
C LEU A 354 9.49 25.23 -14.95
N SER A 355 10.79 24.95 -15.10
CA SER A 355 11.83 25.97 -14.89
C SER A 355 12.00 26.88 -16.10
N GLY A 356 11.82 26.34 -17.30
CA GLY A 356 12.15 27.01 -18.55
C GLY A 356 13.65 27.21 -18.76
N LYS A 357 14.00 27.76 -19.93
CA LYS A 357 15.39 27.91 -20.41
C LYS A 357 16.32 28.69 -19.46
N GLN A 358 15.78 29.71 -18.79
CA GLN A 358 16.58 30.60 -17.94
C GLN A 358 17.11 29.88 -16.68
N ASP A 359 16.38 28.89 -16.18
CA ASP A 359 16.63 28.25 -14.89
C ASP A 359 16.93 26.74 -15.03
N VAL A 360 17.60 26.34 -16.11
CA VAL A 360 18.06 24.94 -16.31
C VAL A 360 18.86 24.38 -15.12
N PRO A 361 19.77 25.13 -14.47
CA PRO A 361 20.41 24.67 -13.23
C PRO A 361 19.43 24.33 -12.10
N LEU A 362 18.34 25.07 -11.97
CA LEU A 362 17.27 24.79 -11.01
C LEU A 362 16.50 23.53 -11.41
N ALA A 363 16.18 23.37 -12.71
CA ALA A 363 15.50 22.19 -13.23
C ALA A 363 16.23 20.90 -12.87
N LEU A 364 17.53 20.81 -13.18
CA LEU A 364 18.32 19.61 -12.90
C LEU A 364 18.49 19.40 -11.38
N SER A 365 18.59 20.49 -10.60
CA SER A 365 18.62 20.41 -9.14
C SER A 365 17.33 19.83 -8.55
N VAL A 366 16.16 20.27 -9.05
CA VAL A 366 14.85 19.76 -8.62
C VAL A 366 14.68 18.30 -9.05
N GLY A 367 15.04 17.98 -10.29
CA GLY A 367 15.00 16.62 -10.81
C GLY A 367 15.83 15.66 -9.94
N MET A 368 17.05 16.06 -9.58
CA MET A 368 17.87 15.29 -8.63
C MET A 368 17.20 15.19 -7.26
N ALA A 369 16.69 16.28 -6.69
CA ALA A 369 16.06 16.27 -5.36
C ALA A 369 14.85 15.31 -5.28
N ILE A 370 14.07 15.18 -6.35
CA ILE A 370 12.91 14.29 -6.44
C ILE A 370 13.32 12.82 -6.65
N ARG A 371 14.35 12.58 -7.47
CA ARG A 371 14.73 11.23 -7.92
C ARG A 371 15.76 10.56 -7.02
N HIS A 372 16.71 11.33 -6.48
CA HIS A 372 17.91 10.82 -5.84
C HIS A 372 17.60 9.92 -4.64
N ALA A 373 16.81 10.40 -3.68
CA ALA A 373 16.46 9.61 -2.50
C ALA A 373 15.74 8.32 -2.89
N ARG A 374 14.77 8.41 -3.82
CA ARG A 374 13.98 7.27 -4.28
C ARG A 374 14.83 6.20 -4.97
N ALA A 375 15.59 6.58 -5.99
CA ALA A 375 16.48 5.66 -6.69
C ALA A 375 17.51 5.05 -5.74
N SER A 376 18.07 5.84 -4.82
CA SER A 376 19.06 5.37 -3.83
C SER A 376 18.49 4.33 -2.87
N VAL A 377 17.26 4.53 -2.37
CA VAL A 377 16.59 3.56 -1.48
C VAL A 377 16.36 2.23 -2.22
N ILE A 378 15.91 2.29 -3.46
CA ILE A 378 15.67 1.11 -4.30
C ILE A 378 16.99 0.39 -4.63
N GLN A 379 18.03 1.15 -4.99
CA GLN A 379 19.38 0.63 -5.27
C GLN A 379 19.96 -0.10 -4.05
N ARG A 380 19.81 0.47 -2.84
CA ARG A 380 20.22 -0.18 -1.59
C ARG A 380 19.38 -1.41 -1.24
N GLY A 381 18.13 -1.47 -1.69
CA GLY A 381 17.27 -2.63 -1.53
C GLY A 381 17.67 -3.82 -2.41
N ALA A 382 18.25 -3.58 -3.60
CA ALA A 382 18.51 -4.62 -4.57
C ALA A 382 19.40 -5.78 -4.06
N PRO A 383 20.51 -5.53 -3.31
CA PRO A 383 21.28 -6.60 -2.69
C PRO A 383 20.53 -7.36 -1.59
N LEU A 384 19.60 -6.71 -0.89
CA LEU A 384 18.76 -7.35 0.13
C LEU A 384 17.81 -8.35 -0.53
N VAL A 385 17.19 -7.98 -1.66
CA VAL A 385 16.33 -8.88 -2.45
C VAL A 385 17.12 -10.10 -2.92
N LEU A 386 18.30 -9.88 -3.53
CA LEU A 386 19.16 -10.96 -4.01
C LEU A 386 19.55 -11.90 -2.87
N LYS A 387 20.03 -11.34 -1.75
CA LYS A 387 20.43 -12.11 -0.57
C LYS A 387 19.26 -12.88 0.06
N SER A 388 18.07 -12.29 0.09
CA SER A 388 16.87 -12.97 0.59
C SER A 388 16.53 -14.18 -0.28
N MET A 389 16.54 -14.00 -1.60
CA MET A 389 16.29 -15.08 -2.56
C MET A 389 17.31 -16.20 -2.40
N MET A 390 18.60 -15.88 -2.51
CA MET A 390 19.67 -16.89 -2.53
C MET A 390 19.97 -17.53 -1.16
N LYS A 391 19.40 -17.03 -0.05
CA LYS A 391 19.50 -17.67 1.27
C LYS A 391 18.32 -18.56 1.63
N THR A 392 17.27 -18.55 0.81
CA THR A 392 16.07 -19.33 1.10
C THR A 392 16.31 -20.78 0.72
N THR A 393 16.28 -21.68 1.70
CA THR A 393 16.53 -23.11 1.45
C THR A 393 15.33 -23.78 0.81
N CYS A 394 15.55 -24.90 0.12
CA CYS A 394 14.47 -25.75 -0.37
C CYS A 394 13.52 -26.19 0.75
N LYS A 395 14.04 -26.39 1.97
CA LYS A 395 13.23 -26.71 3.16
C LYS A 395 12.26 -25.58 3.52
N ASP A 396 12.67 -24.32 3.33
CA ASP A 396 11.81 -23.16 3.56
C ASP A 396 10.78 -23.02 2.44
N LEU A 397 11.20 -23.23 1.18
CA LEU A 397 10.32 -23.18 0.01
C LEU A 397 9.22 -24.23 0.01
N ARG A 398 9.49 -25.42 0.57
CA ARG A 398 8.45 -26.45 0.78
C ARG A 398 7.34 -25.98 1.74
N LYS A 399 7.58 -24.95 2.55
CA LYS A 399 6.58 -24.36 3.46
C LYS A 399 5.93 -23.11 2.86
N ASP A 400 6.74 -22.24 2.26
CA ASP A 400 6.30 -20.95 1.72
C ASP A 400 7.24 -20.48 0.59
N LEU A 401 6.65 -20.15 -0.57
CA LEU A 401 7.39 -19.65 -1.74
C LEU A 401 7.76 -18.16 -1.64
N SER A 402 7.36 -17.47 -0.56
CA SER A 402 7.63 -16.04 -0.38
C SER A 402 9.13 -15.68 -0.45
N GLY A 403 10.02 -16.58 -0.04
CA GLY A 403 11.48 -16.33 -0.08
C GLY A 403 12.06 -16.19 -1.49
N VAL A 404 11.41 -16.75 -2.52
CA VAL A 404 11.79 -16.58 -3.95
C VAL A 404 10.81 -15.70 -4.73
N THR A 405 9.75 -15.23 -4.07
CA THR A 405 8.82 -14.27 -4.68
C THR A 405 9.49 -12.89 -4.68
N PRO A 406 9.44 -12.12 -5.78
CA PRO A 406 9.90 -10.72 -5.76
C PRO A 406 9.04 -9.86 -4.82
N PRO A 407 9.64 -8.95 -4.01
CA PRO A 407 8.87 -8.05 -3.17
C PRO A 407 8.07 -7.05 -4.02
N HIS A 408 6.94 -6.59 -3.48
CA HIS A 408 6.03 -5.66 -4.16
C HIS A 408 5.60 -4.51 -3.23
N PRO A 409 6.52 -3.63 -2.84
CA PRO A 409 6.20 -2.43 -2.05
C PRO A 409 5.35 -1.45 -2.86
N SER A 410 4.18 -1.09 -2.35
CA SER A 410 3.24 -0.16 -3.02
C SER A 410 3.87 1.21 -3.29
N TRP A 411 4.69 1.71 -2.37
CA TRP A 411 5.38 2.98 -2.54
C TRP A 411 6.31 3.00 -3.77
N ILE A 412 6.72 1.85 -4.31
CA ILE A 412 7.44 1.76 -5.58
C ILE A 412 6.47 1.65 -6.75
N PHE A 413 5.66 0.59 -6.79
CA PHE A 413 4.88 0.20 -7.97
C PHE A 413 3.67 1.09 -8.24
N ASP A 414 3.04 1.61 -7.18
CA ASP A 414 1.82 2.43 -7.29
C ASP A 414 2.17 3.93 -7.49
N HIS A 415 3.45 4.30 -7.42
CA HIS A 415 3.89 5.68 -7.54
C HIS A 415 3.73 6.24 -8.97
N ASP A 416 3.11 7.41 -9.08
CA ASP A 416 3.13 8.24 -10.29
C ASP A 416 4.18 9.35 -10.15
N CYS A 417 5.30 9.19 -10.86
CA CYS A 417 6.40 10.15 -10.80
C CYS A 417 6.09 11.48 -11.50
N GLN A 418 5.21 11.49 -12.51
CA GLN A 418 4.88 12.70 -13.26
C GLN A 418 3.97 13.59 -12.42
N GLU A 419 2.89 13.01 -11.86
CA GLU A 419 1.96 13.73 -10.99
C GLU A 419 2.67 14.26 -9.73
N TYR A 420 3.50 13.42 -9.10
CA TYR A 420 4.31 13.82 -7.96
C TYR A 420 5.20 15.03 -8.29
N THR A 421 5.82 15.03 -9.48
CA THR A 421 6.72 16.11 -9.88
C THR A 421 5.96 17.42 -10.06
N TYR A 422 4.81 17.43 -10.74
CA TYR A 422 3.99 18.65 -10.86
C TYR A 422 3.55 19.18 -9.49
N CYS A 423 3.17 18.29 -8.57
CA CYS A 423 2.73 18.65 -7.23
C CYS A 423 3.86 19.20 -6.34
N GLU A 424 5.05 18.62 -6.43
CA GLU A 424 6.16 18.90 -5.52
C GLU A 424 7.21 19.87 -6.07
N PHE A 425 7.18 20.16 -7.38
CA PHE A 425 8.18 21.01 -8.05
C PHE A 425 8.39 22.34 -7.34
N ALA A 426 7.30 23.08 -7.05
CA ALA A 426 7.40 24.39 -6.43
C ALA A 426 8.04 24.33 -5.02
N LYS A 427 7.75 23.27 -4.25
CA LYS A 427 8.31 23.06 -2.91
C LYS A 427 9.80 22.70 -2.98
N ALA A 428 10.17 21.80 -3.90
CA ALA A 428 11.56 21.42 -4.14
C ALA A 428 12.39 22.60 -4.65
N ALA A 429 11.87 23.36 -5.62
CA ALA A 429 12.51 24.55 -6.16
C ALA A 429 12.72 25.61 -5.07
N ASN A 430 11.70 25.90 -4.26
CA ASN A 430 11.84 26.84 -3.15
C ASN A 430 12.88 26.37 -2.13
N SER A 431 12.91 25.08 -1.80
CA SER A 431 13.90 24.52 -0.88
C SER A 431 15.33 24.70 -1.41
N ILE A 432 15.56 24.44 -2.70
CA ILE A 432 16.86 24.63 -3.36
C ILE A 432 17.28 26.11 -3.37
N LEU A 433 16.36 27.02 -3.71
CA LEU A 433 16.64 28.45 -3.78
C LEU A 433 16.90 29.09 -2.40
N THR A 434 16.26 28.57 -1.36
CA THR A 434 16.39 29.08 0.01
C THR A 434 17.44 28.34 0.84
N GLY A 435 18.02 27.26 0.31
CA GLY A 435 18.97 26.40 1.03
C GLY A 435 18.34 25.57 2.15
N GLN A 436 17.01 25.42 2.16
CA GLN A 436 16.30 24.58 3.12
C GLN A 436 16.32 23.10 2.70
N PRO A 437 16.32 22.14 3.65
CA PRO A 437 16.26 20.74 3.31
C PRO A 437 14.91 20.38 2.66
N TYR A 438 14.97 19.77 1.47
CA TYR A 438 13.79 19.16 0.85
C TYR A 438 13.64 17.71 1.32
N GLN A 439 12.49 17.38 1.92
CA GLN A 439 12.19 16.01 2.34
C GLN A 439 11.23 15.36 1.32
N PRO A 440 11.71 14.42 0.48
CA PRO A 440 10.86 13.72 -0.47
C PRO A 440 9.87 12.80 0.26
N THR A 441 8.64 12.74 -0.25
CA THR A 441 7.55 11.88 0.26
C THR A 441 7.26 10.69 -0.66
N ASN A 442 7.99 10.55 -1.77
CA ASN A 442 7.96 9.41 -2.68
C ASN A 442 8.87 8.23 -2.24
N VAL A 443 9.25 8.22 -0.96
CA VAL A 443 10.06 7.20 -0.28
C VAL A 443 9.51 6.94 1.12
N PRO A 444 9.83 5.80 1.76
CA PRO A 444 9.55 5.59 3.17
C PRO A 444 10.14 6.73 4.02
N ALA A 445 9.41 7.17 5.05
CA ALA A 445 9.78 8.34 5.84
C ALA A 445 11.15 8.25 6.53
N ASP A 446 11.66 7.03 6.75
CA ASP A 446 12.98 6.76 7.31
C ASP A 446 14.06 6.45 6.26
N GLY A 447 13.70 6.43 4.97
CA GLY A 447 14.62 6.14 3.88
C GLY A 447 15.15 4.69 3.85
N VAL A 448 14.46 3.76 4.51
CA VAL A 448 14.86 2.35 4.59
C VAL A 448 13.99 1.50 3.68
N TYR A 449 14.64 0.72 2.81
CA TYR A 449 13.98 -0.29 1.99
C TYR A 449 13.61 -1.50 2.85
N ARG A 450 12.38 -2.01 2.71
CA ARG A 450 11.86 -3.20 3.40
C ARG A 450 11.31 -4.18 2.37
N LEU A 451 11.50 -5.48 2.56
CA LEU A 451 10.92 -6.49 1.68
C LEU A 451 9.43 -6.63 2.02
N GLU A 452 8.61 -5.79 1.39
CA GLU A 452 7.17 -5.80 1.57
C GLU A 452 6.53 -6.80 0.60
N TYR A 453 5.99 -7.88 1.16
CA TYR A 453 5.36 -8.94 0.40
C TYR A 453 3.82 -8.89 0.42
N ASN A 454 3.19 -8.24 1.41
CA ASN A 454 1.72 -8.06 1.49
C ASN A 454 1.26 -7.19 2.69
N SER A 455 0.37 -6.23 2.46
CA SER A 455 -0.54 -5.62 3.47
C SER A 455 -1.93 -6.30 3.52
N ARG A 456 -2.19 -7.31 2.68
CA ARG A 456 -3.53 -7.84 2.34
C ARG A 456 -3.96 -9.16 3.00
N THR A 457 -3.12 -9.77 3.84
CA THR A 457 -3.32 -11.17 4.29
C THR A 457 -4.28 -11.33 5.47
N GLN A 458 -4.42 -10.35 6.36
CA GLN A 458 -5.21 -10.53 7.60
C GLN A 458 -6.72 -10.61 7.33
N GLN A 459 -7.24 -9.77 6.43
CA GLN A 459 -8.67 -9.76 6.08
C GLN A 459 -9.04 -10.69 4.92
N GLN A 460 -8.09 -11.52 4.46
CA GLN A 460 -8.25 -12.32 3.24
C GLN A 460 -8.76 -11.46 2.06
N SER A 461 -8.19 -10.26 1.93
CA SER A 461 -8.80 -9.15 1.16
C SER A 461 -8.98 -9.47 -0.32
N ARG A 462 -8.19 -10.42 -0.85
CA ARG A 462 -8.38 -11.01 -2.19
C ARG A 462 -9.77 -11.64 -2.38
N PHE A 463 -10.26 -12.38 -1.38
CA PHE A 463 -11.51 -13.14 -1.46
C PHE A 463 -12.68 -12.34 -0.92
N THR A 464 -12.45 -11.58 0.15
CA THR A 464 -13.47 -10.71 0.75
C THR A 464 -13.61 -9.39 -0.02
N LYS A 465 -12.72 -9.06 -0.96
CA LYS A 465 -12.63 -7.78 -1.69
C LYS A 465 -12.62 -6.56 -0.75
N THR A 466 -11.95 -6.68 0.40
CA THR A 466 -11.68 -5.53 1.28
C THR A 466 -10.47 -4.76 0.76
N PHE A 467 -10.42 -3.47 1.03
CA PHE A 467 -9.35 -2.59 0.57
C PHE A 467 -9.23 -1.39 1.51
N GLU A 468 -8.04 -0.82 1.64
CA GLU A 468 -7.89 0.41 2.42
C GLU A 468 -8.35 1.61 1.57
N CYS A 469 -9.11 2.51 2.18
CA CYS A 469 -9.56 3.74 1.54
C CYS A 469 -8.97 4.94 2.31
N ALA A 470 -7.99 5.62 1.70
CA ALA A 470 -7.35 6.78 2.31
C ALA A 470 -8.34 7.94 2.50
N ALA A 471 -9.27 8.13 1.57
CA ALA A 471 -10.32 9.13 1.65
C ALA A 471 -11.22 8.94 2.88
N PHE A 472 -11.54 7.70 3.25
CA PHE A 472 -12.29 7.42 4.48
C PHE A 472 -11.51 7.84 5.74
N ALA A 473 -10.25 7.43 5.86
CA ALA A 473 -9.41 7.79 7.01
C ALA A 473 -9.28 9.32 7.14
N LYS A 474 -9.08 10.02 6.02
CA LYS A 474 -9.03 11.48 5.94
C LYS A 474 -10.36 12.13 6.36
N SER A 475 -11.50 11.62 5.88
CA SER A 475 -12.83 12.11 6.27
C SER A 475 -13.12 11.96 7.76
N VAL A 476 -12.66 10.87 8.38
CA VAL A 476 -12.78 10.70 9.84
C VAL A 476 -11.89 11.71 10.58
N GLN A 477 -10.63 11.85 10.16
CA GLN A 477 -9.66 12.73 10.82
C GLN A 477 -10.05 14.22 10.72
N ILE A 478 -10.50 14.65 9.54
CA ILE A 478 -10.78 16.06 9.25
C ILE A 478 -12.27 16.34 9.45
N ASN A 479 -13.14 15.75 8.64
CA ASN A 479 -14.54 16.16 8.58
C ASN A 479 -15.33 15.75 9.83
N LEU A 480 -15.25 14.49 10.25
CA LEU A 480 -16.03 13.98 11.39
C LEU A 480 -15.63 14.67 12.70
N ASN A 481 -14.32 14.71 13.02
CA ASN A 481 -13.84 15.29 14.27
C ASN A 481 -14.11 16.80 14.37
N ASN A 482 -13.99 17.54 13.25
CA ASN A 482 -14.29 18.97 13.23
C ASN A 482 -15.80 19.22 13.38
N ASN A 483 -16.64 18.45 12.68
CA ASN A 483 -18.11 18.62 12.73
C ASN A 483 -18.78 18.01 13.96
N LEU A 484 -18.04 17.29 14.81
CA LEU A 484 -18.61 16.52 15.92
C LEU A 484 -19.55 17.33 16.83
N GLY A 485 -19.30 18.64 17.01
CA GLY A 485 -20.16 19.50 17.83
C GLY A 485 -21.55 19.72 17.22
N ASN A 486 -21.60 19.88 15.89
CA ASN A 486 -22.84 20.06 15.14
C ASN A 486 -23.61 18.73 14.99
N LEU A 487 -22.91 17.59 15.08
CA LEU A 487 -23.52 16.27 14.99
C LEU A 487 -24.12 15.81 16.32
N LEU A 488 -23.68 16.35 17.47
CA LEU A 488 -24.13 15.88 18.78
C LEU A 488 -25.65 16.00 19.02
N PRO A 489 -26.34 17.10 18.66
CA PRO A 489 -27.79 17.16 18.76
C PRO A 489 -28.49 16.09 17.90
N ILE A 490 -27.98 15.85 16.68
CA ILE A 490 -28.49 14.84 15.76
C ILE A 490 -28.28 13.42 16.35
N MET A 491 -27.10 13.17 16.93
CA MET A 491 -26.79 11.92 17.60
C MET A 491 -27.68 11.68 18.81
N TYR A 492 -27.96 12.73 19.60
CA TYR A 492 -28.84 12.66 20.77
C TYR A 492 -30.26 12.27 20.35
N GLU A 493 -30.84 12.99 19.39
CA GLU A 493 -32.20 12.71 18.87
C GLU A 493 -32.29 11.30 18.29
N GLU A 494 -31.31 10.89 17.47
CA GLU A 494 -31.33 9.57 16.85
C GLU A 494 -31.09 8.45 17.87
N MET A 495 -30.26 8.68 18.90
CA MET A 495 -30.05 7.72 19.97
C MET A 495 -31.32 7.52 20.80
N GLU A 496 -32.02 8.61 21.10
CA GLU A 496 -33.30 8.54 21.79
C GLU A 496 -34.33 7.74 21.00
N TYR A 497 -34.45 8.03 19.70
CA TYR A 497 -35.29 7.26 18.77
C TYR A 497 -34.90 5.78 18.74
N ALA A 498 -33.60 5.47 18.60
CA ALA A 498 -33.10 4.10 18.51
C ALA A 498 -33.38 3.31 19.80
N LEU A 499 -33.22 3.92 20.97
CA LEU A 499 -33.57 3.31 22.25
C LEU A 499 -35.07 3.01 22.32
N ASP A 500 -35.94 3.96 21.97
CA ASP A 500 -37.39 3.73 22.02
C ASP A 500 -37.85 2.66 21.03
N GLN A 501 -37.24 2.57 19.85
CA GLN A 501 -37.57 1.55 18.85
C GLN A 501 -37.14 0.14 19.28
N GLU A 502 -35.90 -0.01 19.77
CA GLU A 502 -35.35 -1.33 20.08
C GLU A 502 -35.71 -1.79 21.50
N LEU A 503 -35.87 -0.85 22.44
CA LEU A 503 -36.14 -1.15 23.84
C LEU A 503 -37.63 -1.03 24.24
N GLY A 504 -38.45 -0.36 23.42
CA GLY A 504 -39.88 -0.26 23.64
C GLY A 504 -40.28 0.52 24.90
N SER A 505 -41.54 0.33 25.35
CA SER A 505 -42.12 1.08 26.46
C SER A 505 -42.59 0.25 27.65
N SER A 506 -42.28 -1.05 27.68
CA SER A 506 -42.73 -1.93 28.75
C SER A 506 -42.07 -1.60 30.09
N HIS A 507 -42.87 -1.53 31.15
CA HIS A 507 -42.40 -1.40 32.53
C HIS A 507 -42.07 -2.76 33.18
N GLU A 508 -42.29 -3.86 32.47
CA GLU A 508 -41.94 -5.21 32.91
C GLU A 508 -40.49 -5.54 32.56
N TRP A 509 -39.82 -6.29 33.43
CA TRP A 509 -38.48 -6.80 33.18
C TRP A 509 -38.51 -7.79 32.02
N ARG A 510 -37.63 -7.56 31.05
CA ARG A 510 -37.46 -8.46 29.91
C ARG A 510 -35.97 -8.74 29.67
N PRO A 511 -35.63 -9.95 29.21
CA PRO A 511 -34.26 -10.25 28.85
C PRO A 511 -33.85 -9.47 27.61
N LEU A 512 -32.59 -9.10 27.54
CA LEU A 512 -31.98 -8.36 26.45
C LEU A 512 -30.73 -9.11 25.98
N HIS A 513 -30.62 -9.33 24.67
CA HIS A 513 -29.37 -9.81 24.07
C HIS A 513 -28.50 -8.61 23.70
N PRO A 514 -27.42 -8.29 24.45
CA PRO A 514 -26.75 -7.00 24.33
C PRO A 514 -26.20 -6.74 22.93
N LEU A 515 -25.39 -7.65 22.37
CA LEU A 515 -24.74 -7.42 21.08
C LEU A 515 -25.73 -7.26 19.90
N PRO A 516 -26.73 -8.14 19.68
CA PRO A 516 -27.73 -7.95 18.63
C PRO A 516 -28.52 -6.65 18.74
N THR A 517 -28.95 -6.28 19.95
CA THR A 517 -29.67 -5.02 20.18
C THR A 517 -28.76 -3.82 19.92
N LEU A 518 -27.53 -3.84 20.45
CA LEU A 518 -26.59 -2.72 20.30
C LEU A 518 -26.14 -2.55 18.84
N LEU A 519 -26.02 -3.62 18.07
CA LEU A 519 -25.76 -3.54 16.62
C LEU A 519 -26.83 -2.69 15.92
N ARG A 520 -28.11 -2.88 16.26
CA ARG A 520 -29.23 -2.12 15.66
C ARG A 520 -29.26 -0.68 16.15
N ILE A 521 -29.12 -0.44 17.46
CA ILE A 521 -29.09 0.91 18.04
C ILE A 521 -27.94 1.73 17.43
N ILE A 522 -26.73 1.19 17.43
CA ILE A 522 -25.55 1.87 16.89
C ILE A 522 -25.67 2.04 15.36
N ALA A 523 -26.22 1.08 14.64
CA ALA A 523 -26.42 1.21 13.19
C ALA A 523 -27.42 2.32 12.82
N LEU A 524 -28.47 2.56 13.61
CA LEU A 524 -29.38 3.69 13.42
C LEU A 524 -28.64 5.03 13.59
N VAL A 525 -27.90 5.18 14.69
CA VAL A 525 -27.18 6.43 15.01
C VAL A 525 -26.02 6.68 14.03
N SER A 526 -25.17 5.69 13.79
CA SER A 526 -24.07 5.79 12.81
C SER A 526 -24.61 5.94 11.39
N GLY A 527 -25.72 5.28 11.05
CA GLY A 527 -26.39 5.41 9.76
C GLY A 527 -26.89 6.84 9.53
N ARG A 528 -27.48 7.49 10.53
CA ARG A 528 -27.96 8.88 10.44
C ARG A 528 -26.85 9.85 10.05
N ILE A 529 -25.64 9.64 10.56
CA ILE A 529 -24.46 10.47 10.26
C ILE A 529 -23.83 10.09 8.92
N ASN A 530 -23.83 8.80 8.60
CA ASN A 530 -23.15 8.32 7.41
C ASN A 530 -23.93 8.61 6.12
N ILE A 531 -25.25 8.40 6.13
CA ILE A 531 -26.09 8.42 4.93
C ILE A 531 -27.34 9.29 5.05
N GLY A 532 -27.64 9.85 6.23
CA GLY A 532 -28.80 10.73 6.42
C GLY A 532 -30.17 10.03 6.43
N LEU A 533 -31.24 10.84 6.50
CA LEU A 533 -32.63 10.38 6.42
C LEU A 533 -33.15 10.55 4.98
N PRO A 534 -34.16 9.76 4.56
CA PRO A 534 -34.85 8.72 5.32
C PRO A 534 -34.12 7.37 5.33
N LEU A 535 -33.06 7.21 4.53
CA LEU A 535 -32.45 5.92 4.25
C LEU A 535 -31.89 5.22 5.50
N SER A 536 -31.30 5.95 6.46
CA SER A 536 -30.79 5.37 7.71
C SER A 536 -31.83 4.62 8.56
N ARG A 537 -33.10 5.01 8.49
CA ARG A 537 -34.21 4.33 9.20
C ARG A 537 -34.90 3.26 8.34
N SER A 538 -34.45 3.05 7.11
CA SER A 538 -34.99 1.99 6.25
C SER A 538 -34.68 0.61 6.85
N PRO A 539 -35.69 -0.27 7.02
CA PRO A 539 -35.47 -1.64 7.49
C PRO A 539 -34.47 -2.41 6.62
N THR A 540 -34.48 -2.16 5.30
CA THR A 540 -33.55 -2.76 4.36
C THR A 540 -32.12 -2.30 4.62
N TRP A 541 -31.91 -0.99 4.77
CA TRP A 541 -30.58 -0.45 5.07
C TRP A 541 -30.06 -1.00 6.39
N LEU A 542 -30.86 -0.91 7.45
CA LEU A 542 -30.47 -1.36 8.80
C LEU A 542 -30.07 -2.85 8.81
N THR A 543 -30.81 -3.68 8.09
CA THR A 543 -30.49 -5.11 7.94
C THR A 543 -29.17 -5.32 7.22
N LEU A 544 -28.97 -4.68 6.06
CA LEU A 544 -27.74 -4.84 5.27
C LEU A 544 -26.50 -4.30 6.02
N TYR A 545 -26.65 -3.16 6.68
CA TYR A 545 -25.56 -2.46 7.36
C TYR A 545 -25.09 -3.18 8.64
N THR A 546 -26.00 -3.87 9.33
CA THR A 546 -25.64 -4.73 10.48
C THR A 546 -25.15 -6.11 10.05
N LYS A 547 -25.68 -6.66 8.95
CA LYS A 547 -25.34 -8.00 8.46
C LYS A 547 -23.98 -8.05 7.78
N TYR A 548 -23.61 -7.03 7.00
CA TYR A 548 -22.33 -6.98 6.27
C TYR A 548 -21.10 -7.32 7.13
N PRO A 549 -20.83 -6.64 8.27
CA PRO A 549 -19.61 -6.89 9.03
C PRO A 549 -19.58 -8.31 9.64
N LEU A 550 -20.74 -8.87 10.04
CA LEU A 550 -20.84 -10.23 10.55
C LEU A 550 -20.60 -11.27 9.44
N THR A 551 -21.24 -11.10 8.27
CA THR A 551 -21.03 -11.97 7.11
C THR A 551 -19.58 -11.94 6.64
N MET A 552 -18.91 -10.78 6.74
CA MET A 552 -17.49 -10.66 6.43
C MET A 552 -16.62 -11.49 7.39
N MET A 553 -16.81 -11.35 8.70
CA MET A 553 -16.05 -12.13 9.69
C MET A 553 -16.29 -13.63 9.56
N SER A 554 -17.55 -14.03 9.29
CA SER A 554 -17.92 -15.42 9.00
C SER A 554 -17.24 -15.94 7.72
N SER A 555 -17.13 -15.11 6.68
CA SER A 555 -16.44 -15.45 5.43
C SER A 555 -14.95 -15.66 5.63
N ILE A 556 -14.30 -14.79 6.42
CA ILE A 556 -12.88 -14.95 6.78
C ILE A 556 -12.68 -16.25 7.55
N SER A 557 -13.49 -16.49 8.58
CA SER A 557 -13.43 -17.74 9.38
C SER A 557 -13.63 -18.97 8.51
N SER A 558 -14.59 -18.94 7.58
CA SER A 558 -14.87 -20.04 6.66
C SER A 558 -13.73 -20.27 5.66
N LEU A 559 -13.09 -19.22 5.15
CA LEU A 559 -11.91 -19.32 4.28
C LEU A 559 -10.69 -19.87 5.02
N MET A 560 -10.51 -19.47 6.28
CA MET A 560 -9.36 -19.89 7.09
C MET A 560 -9.39 -21.38 7.46
N LYS A 561 -10.55 -22.04 7.39
CA LYS A 561 -10.67 -23.51 7.52
C LYS A 561 -10.00 -24.27 6.38
N TYR A 562 -9.79 -23.63 5.24
CA TYR A 562 -9.12 -24.21 4.09
C TYR A 562 -7.63 -23.82 4.08
N PRO A 563 -6.72 -24.76 3.76
CA PRO A 563 -5.33 -24.43 3.40
C PRO A 563 -5.30 -23.33 2.33
N ALA A 564 -4.31 -22.44 2.40
CA ALA A 564 -4.24 -21.26 1.53
C ALA A 564 -4.38 -21.58 0.03
N VAL A 565 -3.81 -22.72 -0.40
CA VAL A 565 -3.86 -23.23 -1.78
C VAL A 565 -5.28 -23.60 -2.23
N LEU A 566 -6.14 -24.06 -1.32
CA LEU A 566 -7.51 -24.47 -1.65
C LEU A 566 -8.50 -23.31 -1.62
N ARG A 567 -8.15 -22.16 -1.02
CA ARG A 567 -9.05 -21.00 -0.89
C ARG A 567 -9.59 -20.47 -2.23
N PRO A 568 -8.81 -20.39 -3.34
CA PRO A 568 -9.32 -19.98 -4.64
C PRO A 568 -10.40 -20.89 -5.22
N LEU A 569 -10.43 -22.18 -4.86
CA LEU A 569 -11.50 -23.09 -5.25
C LEU A 569 -12.64 -23.07 -4.23
N ALA A 570 -12.30 -23.11 -2.95
CA ALA A 570 -13.24 -23.10 -1.83
C ALA A 570 -14.13 -21.85 -1.82
N GLN A 571 -13.63 -20.70 -2.28
CA GLN A 571 -14.42 -19.46 -2.33
C GLN A 571 -15.75 -19.63 -3.09
N HIS A 572 -15.77 -20.49 -4.11
CA HIS A 572 -16.97 -20.75 -4.90
C HIS A 572 -18.00 -21.58 -4.13
N PHE A 573 -17.60 -22.32 -3.10
CA PHE A 573 -18.48 -23.16 -2.28
C PHE A 573 -18.85 -22.51 -0.95
N ILE A 574 -18.27 -21.37 -0.58
CA ILE A 574 -18.54 -20.65 0.67
C ILE A 574 -19.76 -19.74 0.46
N PRO A 575 -20.93 -20.02 1.06
CA PRO A 575 -22.14 -19.24 0.83
C PRO A 575 -22.02 -17.79 1.30
N SER A 576 -21.29 -17.55 2.39
CA SER A 576 -21.13 -16.23 2.98
C SER A 576 -20.37 -15.24 2.07
N LEU A 577 -19.50 -15.72 1.16
CA LEU A 577 -18.83 -14.86 0.18
C LEU A 577 -19.80 -14.38 -0.91
N ARG A 578 -20.71 -15.26 -1.36
CA ARG A 578 -21.76 -14.88 -2.31
C ARG A 578 -22.75 -13.91 -1.68
N GLU A 579 -23.09 -14.16 -0.42
CA GLU A 579 -23.94 -13.26 0.37
C GLU A 579 -23.30 -11.88 0.55
N LEU A 580 -21.99 -11.83 0.80
CA LEU A 580 -21.24 -10.58 0.92
C LEU A 580 -21.25 -9.75 -0.37
N ASP A 581 -21.16 -10.41 -1.54
CA ASP A 581 -21.34 -9.75 -2.83
C ASP A 581 -22.79 -9.28 -3.06
N SER A 582 -23.80 -10.05 -2.63
CA SER A 582 -25.21 -9.62 -2.69
C SER A 582 -25.44 -8.35 -1.87
N ILE A 583 -24.99 -8.35 -0.61
CA ILE A 583 -25.14 -7.20 0.30
C ILE A 583 -24.51 -5.94 -0.30
N ARG A 584 -23.34 -6.06 -0.94
CA ARG A 584 -22.68 -4.92 -1.61
C ARG A 584 -23.46 -4.38 -2.79
N ASN A 585 -24.01 -5.25 -3.62
CA ASN A 585 -24.82 -4.84 -4.77
C ASN A 585 -26.12 -4.15 -4.32
N GLU A 586 -26.74 -4.65 -3.25
CA GLU A 586 -27.94 -4.04 -2.67
C GLU A 586 -27.64 -2.68 -2.02
N ILE A 587 -26.54 -2.57 -1.25
CA ILE A 587 -26.06 -1.29 -0.71
C ILE A 587 -25.78 -0.30 -1.84
N THR A 588 -25.13 -0.75 -2.93
CA THR A 588 -24.87 0.09 -4.11
C THR A 588 -26.18 0.60 -4.70
N THR A 589 -27.16 -0.27 -4.90
CA THR A 589 -28.48 0.11 -5.42
C THR A 589 -29.18 1.15 -4.54
N LEU A 590 -29.10 1.00 -3.21
CA LEU A 590 -29.70 1.94 -2.26
C LEU A 590 -29.01 3.31 -2.25
N LEU A 591 -27.70 3.36 -2.48
CA LEU A 591 -26.92 4.59 -2.43
C LEU A 591 -26.83 5.31 -3.79
N THR A 592 -27.13 4.64 -4.91
CA THR A 592 -27.12 5.24 -6.25
C THR A 592 -27.83 6.61 -6.30
N PRO A 593 -29.06 6.79 -5.76
CA PRO A 593 -29.74 8.08 -5.84
C PRO A 593 -28.99 9.21 -5.11
N GLU A 594 -28.34 8.90 -3.99
CA GLU A 594 -27.56 9.89 -3.23
C GLU A 594 -26.28 10.27 -4.00
N TYR A 595 -25.58 9.30 -4.59
CA TYR A 595 -24.41 9.59 -5.41
C TYR A 595 -24.76 10.35 -6.70
N GLU A 596 -25.90 10.06 -7.33
CA GLU A 596 -26.41 10.84 -8.47
C GLU A 596 -26.76 12.28 -8.06
N ALA A 597 -27.31 12.49 -6.86
CA ALA A 597 -27.54 13.82 -6.30
C ALA A 597 -26.23 14.58 -6.03
N ILE A 598 -25.20 13.90 -5.55
CA ILE A 598 -23.85 14.45 -5.37
C ILE A 598 -23.24 14.86 -6.71
N LEU A 599 -23.29 13.97 -7.72
CA LEU A 599 -22.78 14.20 -9.07
C LEU A 599 -23.47 15.37 -9.76
N SER A 600 -24.79 15.50 -9.58
CA SER A 600 -25.57 16.60 -10.15
C SER A 600 -25.50 17.92 -9.37
N GLY A 601 -24.71 17.97 -8.27
CA GLY A 601 -24.59 19.14 -7.41
C GLY A 601 -25.86 19.49 -6.63
N LYS A 602 -26.81 18.54 -6.52
CA LYS A 602 -28.11 18.71 -5.85
C LYS A 602 -28.12 18.23 -4.40
N SER A 603 -27.11 17.46 -3.97
CA SER A 603 -27.00 17.03 -2.57
C SER A 603 -26.40 18.14 -1.70
N ASN A 604 -27.15 18.57 -0.70
CA ASN A 604 -26.71 19.48 0.37
C ASN A 604 -26.49 18.75 1.70
N GLN A 605 -26.36 17.42 1.68
CA GLN A 605 -26.26 16.64 2.90
C GLN A 605 -24.85 16.71 3.51
N ASN A 606 -24.76 17.06 4.80
CA ASN A 606 -23.50 17.02 5.56
C ASN A 606 -23.27 15.62 6.14
N THR A 607 -22.99 14.65 5.27
CA THR A 607 -22.88 13.22 5.62
C THR A 607 -21.50 12.65 5.32
N MET A 608 -21.18 11.51 5.94
CA MET A 608 -19.93 10.79 5.65
C MET A 608 -19.81 10.40 4.17
N VAL A 609 -20.91 10.01 3.52
CA VAL A 609 -20.95 9.74 2.07
C VAL A 609 -20.40 10.93 1.27
N ARG A 610 -20.84 12.15 1.58
CA ARG A 610 -20.37 13.35 0.91
C ARG A 610 -18.91 13.65 1.22
N TRP A 611 -18.50 13.56 2.49
CA TRP A 611 -17.11 13.84 2.88
C TRP A 611 -16.11 12.90 2.21
N ILE A 612 -16.42 11.59 2.14
CA ILE A 612 -15.55 10.64 1.44
C ILE A 612 -15.50 10.97 -0.06
N TRP A 613 -16.64 11.29 -0.68
CA TRP A 613 -16.67 11.70 -2.08
C TRP A 613 -15.79 12.93 -2.37
N ASP A 614 -15.84 13.94 -1.50
CA ASP A 614 -15.04 15.17 -1.66
C ASP A 614 -13.54 14.94 -1.42
N ASN A 615 -13.20 14.00 -0.54
CA ASN A 615 -11.81 13.67 -0.19
C ASN A 615 -11.16 12.60 -1.07
N CYS A 616 -11.92 11.92 -1.93
CA CYS A 616 -11.41 10.86 -2.80
C CYS A 616 -10.87 11.37 -4.13
N GLU A 617 -9.94 10.61 -4.71
CA GLU A 617 -9.35 10.90 -6.01
C GLU A 617 -10.36 10.70 -7.15
N GLU A 618 -10.11 11.31 -8.31
CA GLU A 618 -11.07 11.30 -9.41
C GLU A 618 -11.44 9.88 -9.88
N HIS A 619 -10.45 8.98 -9.94
CA HIS A 619 -10.67 7.57 -10.33
C HIS A 619 -11.47 6.77 -9.30
N GLU A 620 -11.54 7.23 -8.05
CA GLU A 620 -12.32 6.62 -6.97
C GLU A 620 -13.78 7.10 -6.95
N ARG A 621 -14.14 8.12 -7.74
CA ARG A 621 -15.49 8.73 -7.79
C ARG A 621 -16.48 7.90 -8.62
N THR A 622 -16.59 6.62 -8.30
CA THR A 622 -17.60 5.73 -8.89
C THR A 622 -18.60 5.29 -7.82
N ILE A 623 -19.88 5.20 -8.20
CA ILE A 623 -20.98 4.81 -7.31
C ILE A 623 -20.68 3.46 -6.65
N THR A 624 -20.22 2.48 -7.42
CA THR A 624 -19.89 1.13 -6.95
C THR A 624 -18.75 1.15 -5.93
N TYR A 625 -17.63 1.81 -6.23
CA TYR A 625 -16.48 1.86 -5.33
C TYR A 625 -16.85 2.54 -4.01
N GLN A 626 -17.52 3.69 -4.08
CA GLN A 626 -17.90 4.46 -2.91
C GLN A 626 -18.95 3.74 -2.05
N SER A 627 -19.88 3.01 -2.68
CA SER A 627 -20.83 2.16 -1.97
C SER A 627 -20.15 1.00 -1.21
N HIS A 628 -19.10 0.42 -1.80
CA HIS A 628 -18.30 -0.61 -1.11
C HIS A 628 -17.50 -0.03 0.06
N VAL A 629 -17.00 1.20 -0.05
CA VAL A 629 -16.37 1.92 1.07
C VAL A 629 -17.37 2.11 2.21
N GLN A 630 -18.62 2.49 1.92
CA GLN A 630 -19.69 2.61 2.91
C GLN A 630 -19.98 1.29 3.62
N ALA A 631 -20.09 0.19 2.88
CA ALA A 631 -20.29 -1.14 3.44
C ALA A 631 -19.12 -1.51 4.36
N MET A 632 -17.88 -1.33 3.92
CA MET A 632 -16.68 -1.64 4.70
C MET A 632 -16.57 -0.82 5.99
N MET A 633 -16.91 0.46 5.95
CA MET A 633 -16.87 1.34 7.12
C MET A 633 -17.70 0.80 8.30
N SER A 634 -18.81 0.07 8.04
CA SER A 634 -19.67 -0.51 9.08
C SER A 634 -18.91 -1.36 10.11
N ILE A 635 -17.77 -1.96 9.73
CA ILE A 635 -16.94 -2.74 10.64
C ILE A 635 -16.41 -1.86 11.78
N GLY A 636 -15.92 -0.66 11.45
CA GLY A 636 -15.39 0.29 12.42
C GLY A 636 -16.47 1.14 13.08
N THR A 637 -17.49 1.56 12.34
CA THR A 637 -18.51 2.51 12.84
C THR A 637 -19.72 1.85 13.50
N VAL A 638 -19.95 0.56 13.25
CA VAL A 638 -21.08 -0.18 13.83
C VAL A 638 -20.59 -1.34 14.67
N LEU A 639 -19.91 -2.33 14.10
CA LEU A 639 -19.57 -3.56 14.82
C LEU A 639 -18.67 -3.29 16.04
N ALA A 640 -17.57 -2.55 15.87
CA ALA A 640 -16.65 -2.25 16.96
C ALA A 640 -17.32 -1.43 18.08
N ASN A 641 -18.12 -0.43 17.71
CA ASN A 641 -18.83 0.44 18.65
C ASN A 641 -19.95 -0.31 19.39
N ALA A 642 -20.70 -1.17 18.70
CA ALA A 642 -21.73 -2.01 19.29
C ALA A 642 -21.15 -3.05 20.25
N ALA A 643 -20.01 -3.66 19.90
CA ALA A 643 -19.32 -4.58 20.79
C ALA A 643 -18.85 -3.87 22.07
N ALA A 644 -18.25 -2.69 21.96
CA ALA A 644 -17.85 -1.90 23.13
C ALA A 644 -19.06 -1.51 24.01
N ALA A 645 -20.13 -1.01 23.40
CA ALA A 645 -21.35 -0.64 24.13
C ALA A 645 -22.03 -1.85 24.80
N ALA A 646 -22.01 -3.03 24.14
CA ALA A 646 -22.57 -4.26 24.69
C ALA A 646 -21.79 -4.74 25.92
N GLN A 647 -20.45 -4.69 25.89
CA GLN A 647 -19.63 -5.03 27.07
C GLN A 647 -19.90 -4.08 28.24
N CYS A 648 -19.96 -2.77 27.95
CA CYS A 648 -20.35 -1.78 28.96
C CYS A 648 -21.72 -2.04 29.58
N LEU A 649 -22.69 -2.53 28.78
CA LEU A 649 -24.02 -2.85 29.28
C LEU A 649 -24.03 -4.07 30.19
N VAL A 650 -23.20 -5.09 29.89
CA VAL A 650 -23.04 -6.26 30.76
C VAL A 650 -22.39 -5.85 32.08
N ASP A 651 -21.30 -5.07 32.04
CA ASP A 651 -20.65 -4.54 33.25
C ASP A 651 -21.61 -3.67 34.09
N LEU A 652 -22.47 -2.90 33.42
CA LEU A 652 -23.46 -2.05 34.09
C LEU A 652 -24.55 -2.88 34.77
N ALA A 653 -24.96 -3.99 34.17
CA ALA A 653 -25.96 -4.89 34.75
C ALA A 653 -25.42 -5.61 36.00
N GLU A 654 -24.13 -5.95 36.01
CA GLU A 654 -23.46 -6.61 37.14
C GLU A 654 -23.14 -5.64 38.29
N HIS A 655 -22.73 -4.40 37.97
CA HIS A 655 -22.35 -3.38 38.96
C HIS A 655 -23.42 -2.28 39.14
N GLY A 656 -24.66 -2.60 38.78
CA GLY A 656 -25.74 -1.62 38.63
C GLY A 656 -26.11 -0.91 39.93
N GLU A 657 -26.13 -1.64 41.06
CA GLU A 657 -26.50 -1.08 42.37
C GLU A 657 -25.66 0.13 42.77
N GLU A 658 -24.34 0.08 42.53
CA GLU A 658 -23.41 1.18 42.83
C GLU A 658 -23.34 2.19 41.68
N MET A 659 -23.21 1.72 40.44
CA MET A 659 -22.85 2.60 39.33
C MET A 659 -24.04 3.34 38.72
N VAL A 660 -25.23 2.75 38.68
CA VAL A 660 -26.41 3.37 38.03
C VAL A 660 -26.76 4.73 38.65
N PRO A 661 -26.88 4.89 39.98
CA PRO A 661 -27.22 6.20 40.57
C PRO A 661 -26.17 7.28 40.27
N LEU A 662 -24.89 6.92 40.30
CA LEU A 662 -23.78 7.83 40.07
C LEU A 662 -23.71 8.32 38.63
N LEU A 663 -23.78 7.38 37.68
CA LEU A 663 -23.69 7.68 36.25
C LEU A 663 -24.94 8.42 35.76
N ARG A 664 -26.12 8.03 36.24
CA ARG A 664 -27.39 8.71 35.95
C ARG A 664 -27.37 10.14 36.49
N GLY A 665 -27.03 10.33 37.76
CA GLY A 665 -26.98 11.65 38.38
C GLY A 665 -25.95 12.58 37.71
N GLU A 666 -24.80 12.04 37.27
CA GLU A 666 -23.82 12.80 36.49
C GLU A 666 -24.42 13.28 35.16
N PHE A 667 -25.05 12.36 34.42
CA PHE A 667 -25.61 12.65 33.11
C PHE A 667 -26.79 13.62 33.18
N GLU A 668 -27.70 13.43 34.13
CA GLU A 668 -28.84 14.33 34.35
C GLU A 668 -28.35 15.74 34.68
N ARG A 669 -27.40 15.87 35.63
CA ARG A 669 -26.85 17.17 36.03
C ARG A 669 -26.16 17.91 34.88
N VAL A 670 -25.40 17.20 34.06
CA VAL A 670 -24.53 17.81 33.02
C VAL A 670 -25.27 18.00 31.70
N VAL A 671 -26.07 17.03 31.26
CA VAL A 671 -26.66 17.00 29.92
C VAL A 671 -28.15 17.34 29.96
N VAL A 672 -28.91 16.87 30.95
CA VAL A 672 -30.36 17.13 31.01
C VAL A 672 -30.66 18.51 31.60
N THR A 673 -30.05 18.87 32.73
CA THR A 673 -30.30 20.13 33.44
C THR A 673 -29.26 21.23 33.18
N GLY A 674 -28.16 20.92 32.49
CA GLY A 674 -27.01 21.81 32.33
C GLY A 674 -27.07 22.80 31.16
N GLY A 675 -28.23 22.99 30.51
CA GLY A 675 -28.40 23.91 29.38
C GLY A 675 -28.82 25.33 29.78
N ASP A 676 -28.48 26.34 28.96
CA ASP A 676 -28.78 27.77 29.18
C ASP A 676 -30.23 28.15 28.81
N GLY A 677 -31.23 27.45 29.37
CA GLY A 677 -32.63 27.91 29.42
C GLY A 677 -33.59 27.48 28.30
N ASP A 678 -33.11 27.05 27.12
CA ASP A 678 -33.98 26.71 25.96
C ASP A 678 -33.80 25.26 25.40
N GLY A 679 -33.01 24.39 26.05
CA GLY A 679 -32.79 23.01 25.58
C GLY A 679 -31.89 22.17 26.50
N ASN A 680 -31.62 20.92 26.11
CA ASN A 680 -30.64 20.08 26.80
C ASN A 680 -29.21 20.66 26.65
N GLY A 681 -28.33 20.42 27.62
CA GLY A 681 -26.96 20.95 27.64
C GLY A 681 -25.98 20.24 26.69
N ILE A 682 -26.47 19.62 25.60
CA ILE A 682 -25.67 18.71 24.79
C ILE A 682 -24.56 19.46 24.04
N SER A 683 -23.31 19.21 24.42
CA SER A 683 -22.13 19.83 23.82
C SER A 683 -20.89 18.94 23.96
N LYS A 684 -19.84 19.24 23.18
CA LYS A 684 -18.55 18.54 23.33
C LYS A 684 -18.01 18.69 24.76
N GLN A 685 -18.16 19.87 25.35
CA GLN A 685 -17.70 20.17 26.70
C GLN A 685 -18.49 19.39 27.76
N ALA A 686 -19.81 19.31 27.61
CA ALA A 686 -20.69 18.55 28.49
C ALA A 686 -20.36 17.04 28.47
N LEU A 687 -20.27 16.41 27.29
CA LEU A 687 -19.93 14.99 27.22
C LEU A 687 -18.49 14.69 27.67
N SER A 688 -17.58 15.66 27.54
CA SER A 688 -16.20 15.52 28.04
C SER A 688 -16.11 15.68 29.56
N SER A 689 -17.06 16.37 30.20
CA SER A 689 -17.09 16.58 31.66
C SER A 689 -17.77 15.44 32.43
N LEU A 690 -18.39 14.47 31.74
CA LEU A 690 -18.89 13.22 32.32
C LEU A 690 -17.72 12.33 32.77
N SER A 691 -17.08 12.70 33.87
CA SER A 691 -15.85 12.10 34.37
C SER A 691 -16.08 10.71 34.97
N MET A 692 -17.19 10.49 35.69
CA MET A 692 -17.53 9.18 36.24
C MET A 692 -17.91 8.21 35.13
N MET A 693 -18.71 8.64 34.15
CA MET A 693 -19.05 7.80 32.99
C MET A 693 -17.83 7.49 32.13
N ASP A 694 -16.94 8.45 31.90
CA ASP A 694 -15.68 8.22 31.18
C ASP A 694 -14.79 7.20 31.91
N SER A 695 -14.76 7.25 33.26
CA SER A 695 -14.04 6.28 34.08
C SER A 695 -14.64 4.88 33.95
N PHE A 696 -15.97 4.77 34.04
CA PHE A 696 -16.66 3.49 33.92
C PHE A 696 -16.43 2.84 32.55
N LEU A 697 -16.51 3.62 31.46
CA LEU A 697 -16.21 3.14 30.11
C LEU A 697 -14.78 2.61 29.98
N LYS A 698 -13.82 3.31 30.60
CA LYS A 698 -12.42 2.89 30.57
C LYS A 698 -12.19 1.62 31.38
N GLU A 699 -12.84 1.48 32.53
CA GLU A 699 -12.76 0.28 33.36
C GLU A 699 -13.43 -0.93 32.67
N SER A 700 -14.62 -0.74 32.09
CA SER A 700 -15.29 -1.74 31.27
C SER A 700 -14.40 -2.21 30.12
N GLN A 701 -13.79 -1.27 29.38
CA GLN A 701 -12.87 -1.62 28.29
C GLN A 701 -11.61 -2.34 28.79
N ARG A 702 -11.14 -2.06 30.00
CA ARG A 702 -9.99 -2.73 30.62
C ARG A 702 -10.32 -4.18 30.98
N VAL A 703 -11.46 -4.40 31.62
CA VAL A 703 -11.87 -5.72 32.14
C VAL A 703 -12.45 -6.61 31.03
N ARG A 704 -13.30 -6.05 30.15
CA ARG A 704 -13.96 -6.74 29.05
C ARG A 704 -13.76 -6.01 27.71
N PRO A 705 -12.51 -5.94 27.18
CA PRO A 705 -12.27 -5.31 25.90
C PRO A 705 -12.95 -6.07 24.75
N PRO A 706 -13.37 -5.38 23.67
CA PRO A 706 -13.88 -6.02 22.46
C PRO A 706 -12.91 -6.99 21.78
N GLY A 707 -11.60 -6.88 22.08
CA GLY A 707 -10.56 -7.78 21.59
C GLY A 707 -9.41 -7.89 22.59
N ALA A 708 -8.87 -9.09 22.75
CA ALA A 708 -7.79 -9.37 23.71
C ALA A 708 -6.43 -8.77 23.30
N VAL A 709 -6.23 -8.57 22.00
CA VAL A 709 -5.02 -7.99 21.43
C VAL A 709 -5.37 -6.87 20.45
N THR A 710 -4.45 -5.93 20.28
CA THR A 710 -4.48 -4.93 19.22
C THR A 710 -3.20 -5.02 18.41
N PHE A 711 -3.02 -4.19 17.37
CA PHE A 711 -1.74 -4.16 16.64
C PHE A 711 -1.29 -5.47 16.02
N GLU A 712 -2.23 -6.29 15.58
CA GLU A 712 -1.88 -7.53 14.89
C GLU A 712 -1.05 -7.20 13.64
N ARG A 713 0.15 -7.78 13.59
CA ARG A 713 1.07 -7.69 12.47
C ARG A 713 1.64 -9.08 12.23
N LYS A 714 1.84 -9.40 10.96
CA LYS A 714 2.66 -10.54 10.57
C LYS A 714 4.08 -10.04 10.41
N VAL A 715 5.01 -10.63 11.16
CA VAL A 715 6.45 -10.42 11.01
C VAL A 715 6.82 -10.93 9.62
N LEU A 716 7.19 -10.02 8.73
CA LEU A 716 7.55 -10.39 7.36
C LEU A 716 9.00 -10.85 7.27
N GLU A 717 9.87 -10.26 8.08
CA GLU A 717 11.29 -10.57 8.16
C GLU A 717 11.70 -10.72 9.65
N PRO A 718 12.69 -11.56 9.97
CA PRO A 718 13.14 -11.68 11.35
C PRO A 718 13.65 -10.32 11.87
N PHE A 719 13.23 -9.95 13.07
CA PHE A 719 13.55 -8.66 13.66
C PHE A 719 13.93 -8.85 15.11
N ILE A 720 15.04 -8.24 15.53
CA ILE A 720 15.46 -8.25 16.93
C ILE A 720 14.97 -6.97 17.57
N LEU A 721 14.09 -7.10 18.55
CA LEU A 721 13.61 -5.98 19.37
C LEU A 721 14.79 -5.39 20.19
N PRO A 722 14.70 -4.12 20.64
CA PRO A 722 15.78 -3.48 21.42
C PRO A 722 16.20 -4.23 22.69
N ASP A 723 15.32 -5.08 23.22
CA ASP A 723 15.55 -5.96 24.38
C ASP A 723 16.28 -7.28 24.04
N GLY A 724 16.59 -7.51 22.76
CA GLY A 724 17.22 -8.73 22.27
C GLY A 724 16.22 -9.83 21.87
N THR A 725 14.91 -9.64 22.05
CA THR A 725 13.89 -10.61 21.65
C THR A 725 13.89 -10.80 20.13
N GLN A 726 14.08 -12.04 19.67
CA GLN A 726 14.14 -12.37 18.25
C GLN A 726 12.76 -12.77 17.74
N LEU A 727 12.15 -11.91 16.93
CA LEU A 727 10.95 -12.22 16.15
C LEU A 727 11.35 -12.92 14.86
N LYS A 728 10.65 -13.99 14.50
CA LYS A 728 10.91 -14.75 13.27
C LYS A 728 9.92 -14.37 12.17
N ALA A 729 10.36 -14.44 10.92
CA ALA A 729 9.46 -14.32 9.78
C ALA A 729 8.31 -15.33 9.87
N GLY A 730 7.10 -14.86 9.60
CA GLY A 730 5.87 -15.63 9.70
C GLY A 730 5.19 -15.56 11.07
N GLU A 731 5.88 -15.15 12.13
CA GLU A 731 5.26 -14.96 13.44
C GLU A 731 4.22 -13.84 13.40
N HIS A 732 3.13 -14.04 14.13
CA HIS A 732 2.14 -12.99 14.33
C HIS A 732 2.46 -12.32 15.66
N ILE A 733 2.72 -11.02 15.61
CA ILE A 733 2.85 -10.19 16.80
C ILE A 733 1.59 -9.36 16.97
N ALA A 734 1.22 -9.14 18.22
CA ALA A 734 0.11 -8.28 18.59
C ALA A 734 0.44 -7.64 19.94
N ALA A 735 -0.09 -6.46 20.19
CA ALA A 735 0.04 -5.80 21.48
C ALA A 735 -1.04 -6.35 22.44
N PRO A 736 -0.67 -6.75 23.66
CA PRO A 736 -1.57 -7.49 24.55
C PRO A 736 -2.51 -6.55 25.32
N ALA A 737 -3.45 -5.93 24.61
CA ALA A 737 -4.33 -4.90 25.16
C ALA A 737 -5.13 -5.36 26.41
N PHE A 738 -5.63 -6.60 26.44
CA PHE A 738 -6.27 -7.17 27.63
C PHE A 738 -5.30 -7.35 28.79
N HIS A 739 -4.17 -8.01 28.54
CA HIS A 739 -3.22 -8.38 29.60
C HIS A 739 -2.58 -7.16 30.26
N VAL A 740 -2.28 -6.10 29.49
CA VAL A 740 -1.76 -4.84 30.05
C VAL A 740 -2.75 -4.21 31.03
N GLY A 741 -4.06 -4.32 30.76
CA GLY A 741 -5.12 -3.86 31.66
C GLY A 741 -5.26 -4.69 32.94
N TRP A 742 -4.68 -5.89 32.95
CA TRP A 742 -4.72 -6.84 34.07
C TRP A 742 -3.37 -6.98 34.79
N ASP A 743 -2.37 -6.20 34.39
CA ASP A 743 -1.03 -6.28 34.95
C ASP A 743 -0.93 -5.46 36.26
N PRO A 744 -0.59 -6.08 37.40
CA PRO A 744 -0.45 -5.38 38.67
C PRO A 744 0.68 -4.35 38.71
N GLU A 745 1.63 -4.39 37.76
CA GLU A 745 2.67 -3.37 37.62
C GLU A 745 2.09 -2.03 37.16
N TYR A 746 1.05 -2.05 36.33
CA TYR A 746 0.44 -0.84 35.75
C TYR A 746 -0.87 -0.45 36.44
N ILE A 747 -1.58 -1.43 37.00
CA ILE A 747 -2.95 -1.29 37.46
C ILE A 747 -3.07 -1.90 38.86
N GLU A 748 -3.35 -1.08 39.89
CA GLU A 748 -3.52 -1.56 41.28
C GLU A 748 -4.80 -2.41 41.42
N ASN A 749 -4.73 -3.60 42.04
CA ASN A 749 -5.86 -4.55 42.15
C ASN A 749 -6.58 -4.77 40.79
N PRO A 750 -5.88 -5.30 39.78
CA PRO A 750 -6.40 -5.40 38.41
C PRO A 750 -7.63 -6.32 38.28
N GLU A 751 -7.74 -7.33 39.14
CA GLU A 751 -8.85 -8.30 39.18
C GLU A 751 -10.17 -7.71 39.68
N VAL A 752 -10.13 -6.56 40.36
CA VAL A 752 -11.31 -5.89 40.90
C VAL A 752 -11.85 -4.90 39.88
N PHE A 753 -13.12 -5.01 39.53
CA PHE A 753 -13.79 -3.96 38.74
C PHE A 753 -14.03 -2.74 39.63
N ASP A 754 -13.47 -1.59 39.23
CA ASP A 754 -13.65 -0.30 39.91
C ASP A 754 -14.04 0.77 38.89
N GLY A 755 -15.34 0.99 38.72
CA GLY A 755 -15.90 1.93 37.75
C GLY A 755 -15.43 3.38 37.95
N LEU A 756 -14.92 3.74 39.13
CA LEU A 756 -14.45 5.09 39.45
C LEU A 756 -12.92 5.21 39.57
N ARG A 757 -12.18 4.14 39.27
CA ARG A 757 -10.72 4.07 39.32
C ARG A 757 -10.06 5.27 38.65
N PHE A 758 -10.37 5.47 37.37
CA PHE A 758 -9.78 6.52 36.55
C PHE A 758 -10.33 7.92 36.85
N HIS A 759 -11.55 8.01 37.39
CA HIS A 759 -12.07 9.25 37.96
C HIS A 759 -11.21 9.69 39.15
N ARG A 760 -10.93 8.79 40.11
CA ARG A 760 -10.09 9.10 41.28
C ARG A 760 -8.66 9.45 40.88
N LEU A 761 -8.05 8.69 39.96
CA LEU A 761 -6.70 8.97 39.47
C LEU A 761 -6.56 10.33 38.80
N ARG A 762 -7.61 10.83 38.13
CA ARG A 762 -7.62 12.20 37.57
C ARG A 762 -7.79 13.29 38.62
N SER A 763 -8.42 12.96 39.75
CA SER A 763 -8.74 13.90 40.83
C SER A 763 -7.62 13.99 41.89
N GLN A 764 -6.57 13.19 41.81
CA GLN A 764 -5.41 13.27 42.70
C GLN A 764 -4.64 14.59 42.48
N GLY A 765 -4.51 15.40 43.54
CA GLY A 765 -3.80 16.67 43.49
C GLY A 765 -2.29 16.51 43.19
N GLY A 766 -1.74 17.39 42.33
CA GLY A 766 -0.32 17.42 41.98
C GLY A 766 0.05 16.90 40.58
N LEU A 767 -0.91 16.34 39.84
CA LEU A 767 -0.70 15.88 38.46
C LEU A 767 -0.93 17.01 37.45
N SER A 768 -0.04 17.16 36.46
CA SER A 768 -0.22 18.11 35.35
C SER A 768 -1.38 17.70 34.43
N ALA A 769 -1.95 18.63 33.66
CA ALA A 769 -3.00 18.34 32.68
C ALA A 769 -2.59 17.25 31.66
N THR A 770 -1.30 17.17 31.32
CA THR A 770 -0.74 16.09 30.49
C THR A 770 -0.75 14.73 31.20
N SER A 771 -0.56 14.74 32.53
CA SER A 771 -0.52 13.54 33.36
C SER A 771 -1.91 12.99 33.69
N THR A 772 -2.95 13.83 33.69
CA THR A 772 -4.35 13.38 33.83
C THR A 772 -4.96 12.92 32.51
N GLY A 773 -4.45 13.44 31.38
CA GLY A 773 -4.86 13.09 30.02
C GLY A 773 -4.79 11.59 29.68
N LYS A 774 -3.85 10.84 30.29
CA LYS A 774 -3.66 9.39 30.06
C LYS A 774 -4.76 8.50 30.64
N TYR A 775 -5.62 9.04 31.49
CA TYR A 775 -6.70 8.31 32.16
C TYR A 775 -8.07 8.49 31.51
N HIS A 776 -8.17 9.22 30.40
CA HIS A 776 -9.42 9.32 29.66
C HIS A 776 -9.73 8.03 28.91
N TYR A 777 -11.02 7.73 28.69
CA TYR A 777 -11.44 6.57 27.90
C TYR A 777 -10.78 6.52 26.51
N VAL A 778 -10.70 7.67 25.86
CA VAL A 778 -10.09 7.89 24.53
C VAL A 778 -8.56 7.98 24.52
N SER A 779 -7.89 7.82 25.67
CA SER A 779 -6.44 7.94 25.74
C SER A 779 -5.76 6.78 25.01
N VAL A 780 -4.65 7.07 24.34
CA VAL A 780 -3.77 6.05 23.74
C VAL A 780 -2.39 6.18 24.38
N ASN A 781 -1.94 5.13 25.06
CA ASN A 781 -0.63 5.06 25.70
C ASN A 781 -0.22 3.59 25.92
N GLU A 782 0.97 3.35 26.46
CA GLU A 782 1.52 2.00 26.68
C GLU A 782 0.61 1.14 27.58
N THR A 783 -0.12 1.78 28.49
CA THR A 783 -1.09 1.15 29.40
C THR A 783 -2.55 1.16 28.89
N SER A 784 -2.78 1.67 27.67
CA SER A 784 -4.12 1.89 27.11
C SER A 784 -4.07 1.74 25.58
N LEU A 785 -4.19 0.49 25.12
CA LEU A 785 -3.91 0.09 23.74
C LEU A 785 -5.16 -0.20 22.89
N HIS A 786 -6.36 -0.12 23.47
CA HIS A 786 -7.63 -0.53 22.82
C HIS A 786 -8.02 0.34 21.61
N PHE A 787 -7.66 1.62 21.64
CA PHE A 787 -7.81 2.53 20.50
C PHE A 787 -6.55 2.61 19.64
N GLY A 788 -5.61 1.68 19.77
CA GLY A 788 -4.28 1.79 19.16
C GLY A 788 -3.34 2.72 19.93
N TYR A 789 -2.26 3.15 19.28
CA TYR A 789 -1.09 3.80 19.86
C TYR A 789 -0.26 4.45 18.73
N GLY A 790 0.38 5.59 19.04
CA GLY A 790 1.20 6.34 18.09
C GLY A 790 0.47 6.73 16.79
N ARG A 791 1.15 6.58 15.65
CA ARG A 791 0.60 6.91 14.31
C ARG A 791 -0.60 6.04 13.89
N ASN A 792 -0.81 4.92 14.58
CA ASN A 792 -1.88 3.96 14.31
C ASN A 792 -3.06 4.10 15.29
N ALA A 793 -3.11 5.17 16.08
CA ALA A 793 -4.24 5.44 16.95
C ALA A 793 -5.52 5.65 16.13
N CYS A 794 -6.62 5.04 16.57
CA CYS A 794 -7.93 5.12 15.95
C CYS A 794 -8.39 6.59 15.86
N PRO A 795 -8.61 7.12 14.64
CA PRO A 795 -9.01 8.50 14.46
C PRO A 795 -10.47 8.76 14.87
N GLY A 796 -11.30 7.71 14.94
CA GLY A 796 -12.73 7.78 15.31
C GLY A 796 -13.02 7.65 16.81
N ARG A 797 -12.00 7.51 17.67
CA ARG A 797 -12.20 7.24 19.12
C ARG A 797 -13.04 8.27 19.85
N TRP A 798 -12.98 9.55 19.45
CA TRP A 798 -13.79 10.62 20.04
C TRP A 798 -15.27 10.47 19.70
N PHE A 799 -15.54 10.13 18.45
CA PHE A 799 -16.89 9.82 17.97
C PHE A 799 -17.48 8.62 18.73
N THR A 800 -16.71 7.53 18.84
CA THR A 800 -17.11 6.34 19.61
C THR A 800 -17.40 6.69 21.08
N ALA A 801 -16.53 7.45 21.74
CA ALA A 801 -16.73 7.84 23.13
C ALA A 801 -18.03 8.63 23.34
N PHE A 802 -18.32 9.60 22.48
CA PHE A 802 -19.55 10.36 22.59
C PHE A 802 -20.79 9.53 22.28
N GLN A 803 -20.71 8.64 21.29
CA GLN A 803 -21.81 7.73 20.96
C GLN A 803 -22.16 6.81 22.14
N ILE A 804 -21.16 6.19 22.80
CA ILE A 804 -21.40 5.28 23.92
C ILE A 804 -21.85 6.04 25.17
N LYS A 805 -21.30 7.24 25.45
CA LYS A 805 -21.77 8.09 26.56
C LYS A 805 -23.24 8.50 26.39
N LEU A 806 -23.64 8.87 25.17
CA LEU A 806 -25.03 9.18 24.86
C LEU A 806 -25.94 7.95 25.05
N PHE A 807 -25.50 6.79 24.56
CA PHE A 807 -26.22 5.53 24.77
C PHE A 807 -26.43 5.25 26.25
N LEU A 808 -25.36 5.20 27.05
CA LEU A 808 -25.46 4.89 28.48
C LEU A 808 -26.27 5.94 29.24
N GLY A 809 -26.03 7.22 29.00
CA GLY A 809 -26.76 8.30 29.68
C GLY A 809 -28.26 8.24 29.43
N LEU A 810 -28.67 8.14 28.16
CA LEU A 810 -30.08 8.07 27.79
C LEU A 810 -30.74 6.76 28.23
N LEU A 811 -30.00 5.64 28.16
CA LEU A 811 -30.43 4.36 28.70
C LEU A 811 -30.75 4.50 30.19
N LEU A 812 -29.83 5.06 30.98
CA LEU A 812 -29.98 5.21 32.43
C LEU A 812 -31.10 6.16 32.82
N VAL A 813 -31.36 7.20 32.02
CA VAL A 813 -32.48 8.13 32.25
C VAL A 813 -33.82 7.44 32.01
N LYS A 814 -33.94 6.63 30.95
CA LYS A 814 -35.24 6.09 30.48
C LYS A 814 -35.53 4.66 30.96
N TYR A 815 -34.51 3.88 31.30
CA TYR A 815 -34.61 2.45 31.58
C TYR A 815 -33.86 2.07 32.87
N ASP A 816 -34.33 1.01 33.51
CA ASP A 816 -33.59 0.30 34.56
C ASP A 816 -32.91 -0.93 33.94
N VAL A 817 -31.72 -1.23 34.41
CA VAL A 817 -30.89 -2.37 33.94
C VAL A 817 -30.51 -3.20 35.17
N ALA A 818 -30.59 -4.52 35.04
CA ALA A 818 -30.23 -5.46 36.09
C ALA A 818 -29.62 -6.74 35.50
N SER A 819 -28.88 -7.49 36.31
CA SER A 819 -28.42 -8.85 35.95
C SER A 819 -29.47 -9.89 36.34
N GLY A 820 -29.51 -11.02 35.64
CA GLY A 820 -30.41 -12.13 35.94
C GLY A 820 -30.24 -12.64 37.38
N GLY A 821 -29.00 -12.67 37.88
CA GLY A 821 -28.70 -13.01 39.28
C GLY A 821 -29.34 -12.08 40.31
N THR A 822 -29.44 -10.78 40.03
CA THR A 822 -30.04 -9.78 40.94
C THR A 822 -31.57 -9.81 40.99
N LEU A 823 -32.26 -10.38 39.99
CA LEU A 823 -33.73 -10.37 39.92
C LEU A 823 -34.40 -11.52 40.69
N GLY A 824 -33.64 -12.54 41.15
CA GLY A 824 -34.16 -13.71 41.87
C GLY A 824 -35.13 -14.58 41.04
N LYS A 825 -35.60 -15.71 41.61
CA LYS A 825 -36.55 -16.67 40.97
C LYS A 825 -37.96 -16.12 40.64
N GLY A 826 -38.13 -14.80 40.53
CA GLY A 826 -39.39 -14.14 40.17
C GLY A 826 -39.54 -13.80 38.69
N GLY A 827 -38.50 -13.99 37.87
CA GLY A 827 -38.60 -13.91 36.41
C GLY A 827 -39.00 -15.27 35.84
N GLU A 828 -40.25 -15.41 35.42
CA GLU A 828 -40.72 -16.58 34.66
C GLU A 828 -40.05 -16.60 33.28
N GLY A 829 -38.82 -17.11 33.23
CA GLY A 829 -38.06 -17.41 32.03
C GLY A 829 -37.27 -18.68 32.25
N GLU A 830 -37.89 -19.84 32.03
CA GLU A 830 -37.20 -21.13 32.05
C GLU A 830 -36.13 -21.16 30.94
N GLY A 831 -34.86 -21.01 31.31
CA GLY A 831 -33.72 -21.33 30.43
C GLY A 831 -32.60 -20.29 30.31
N GLU A 832 -32.71 -19.11 30.91
CA GLU A 832 -31.67 -18.07 30.80
C GLU A 832 -30.87 -17.93 32.11
N GLY A 833 -29.54 -18.02 32.03
CA GLY A 833 -28.63 -18.10 33.18
C GLY A 833 -28.46 -16.79 33.97
N GLU A 834 -27.71 -16.87 35.08
CA GLU A 834 -27.41 -15.75 36.00
C GLU A 834 -26.76 -14.53 35.30
N ASP A 835 -26.07 -14.75 34.17
CA ASP A 835 -25.34 -13.73 33.40
C ASP A 835 -26.19 -12.99 32.34
N SER A 836 -27.51 -13.13 32.38
CA SER A 836 -28.43 -12.45 31.43
C SER A 836 -28.61 -10.97 31.79
N VAL A 837 -28.63 -10.07 30.79
CA VAL A 837 -28.94 -8.65 30.98
C VAL A 837 -30.45 -8.44 30.87
N TRP A 838 -31.03 -7.79 31.85
CA TRP A 838 -32.46 -7.47 31.89
C TRP A 838 -32.68 -5.98 31.85
N ILE A 839 -33.78 -5.58 31.21
CA ILE A 839 -34.14 -4.17 31.06
C ILE A 839 -35.64 -3.96 31.27
N ARG A 840 -36.02 -2.79 31.79
CA ARG A 840 -37.41 -2.30 31.78
C ARG A 840 -37.44 -0.79 31.63
N ARG A 841 -38.55 -0.22 31.16
CA ARG A 841 -38.76 1.23 31.14
C ARG A 841 -39.05 1.74 32.54
N ARG A 842 -38.40 2.83 32.94
CA ARG A 842 -38.63 3.48 34.23
C ARG A 842 -40.05 4.05 34.31
N LYS A 843 -40.62 4.02 35.52
CA LYS A 843 -41.86 4.73 35.85
C LYS A 843 -41.51 6.17 36.23
N SER A 844 -42.30 7.13 35.75
CA SER A 844 -42.08 8.54 36.07
C SER A 844 -42.22 8.78 37.57
N GLY A 845 -41.16 9.25 38.24
CA GLY A 845 -41.14 9.57 39.67
C GLY A 845 -40.45 8.56 40.61
N ASP A 846 -39.83 7.51 40.10
CA ASP A 846 -38.93 6.64 40.89
C ASP A 846 -37.57 7.31 41.07
N ASP A 847 -37.43 8.07 42.15
CA ASP A 847 -36.22 8.81 42.54
C ASP A 847 -35.29 8.00 43.48
N GLY A 848 -35.46 6.68 43.60
CA GLY A 848 -34.65 5.93 44.56
C GLY A 848 -34.62 4.43 44.38
N THR A 849 -33.37 3.92 44.40
CA THR A 849 -32.90 2.57 44.77
C THR A 849 -33.42 1.39 43.96
N ILE A 850 -32.48 0.69 43.34
CA ILE A 850 -32.61 -0.72 42.94
C ILE A 850 -32.99 -1.55 44.17
#